data_AF-A0A3N5JI62-F1
#
_entry.id   AF-A0A3N5JI62-F1
#
_cell.length_a   1.000
_cell.length_b   1.000
_cell.length_c   1.000
_cell.angle_alpha   90.00
_cell.angle_beta   90.00
_cell.angle_gamma   90.00
#
_symmetry.space_group_name_H-M   'P 1'
#
loop_
_entity.id
_entity.type
_entity.pdbx_description
1 polymer ?
#
loop_
_entity_poly.entity_id
_entity_poly.type
_entity_poly.pdbx_seq_one_letter_code
_entity_poly.pdbx_strand_id
1 'polypeptide(L)'
;HPLADTFVEELIAFGFQHPRLAGANTDWQIRVNPAHIENIRSWLEIIALKPRWTRRLLSALIINLKLGGVFVRDTDLLQKNISALLNAPIGPSFNLVKQLLRLFPIYFSEIGAEGELREISTEVDEIAFRQDPVVHFLRKQSHVESNSLLVAFLEDAFRYWATGEKSFLRAHLPEEVYAQTPEGAPETRGLQTIFQTLLEKLRSDPQGFLNWDGPRIAKEIQGVAETPEKDRERARLLIRFYQLLYKKYNPQHIDLLKDLETSYLFDPTKLRDLRRHLQKKKQDKSLTLILDFLAQLKEVILSPEKTEYVENIYRKRHIAAGIPSMYGTYREKKFEALGLALRLESQATLLFEELIQSLNLKFITKSTLVRIHRCLWLYVKALDLEGVAVEGLSAKMKYVSHALEIKQFSIDQYIDIFQFISKGIQDIIREYYIEVHRPNLPLIIAQISKEDGSALGDQTAAREEEHFYQLSENFIRTAIASAFGLQVLDNFINRILRTLQAELEKFKENKQILTLVMAYEPETAITPLYRRDKKLDNQIRLGNKGYFLKELASMGFPVPPGFVLTTEVFRRIEALLGYQYILDDLNVRIVREIRRLERSVGRIFGDPHNPLLLSVRSGATISLPGMMQSILNVGINERIAEGLSQKKGFAWAAWDSYRRYLQSYGMLRGLDRNFFDTLINTFKQRYGVNRKIQFSPEQIRLVALAYKRALEDKGLEVPERPWDQLQDAIFRVIDSWNSEQARIYRRQMHLSDEWGTAVIVQTMIFGNLNDQAGSGVIFTRDPKSAAPGINLYGDFIFGVQGDDIVSGLVATYPISEKQRVTERKDTAISLEANFPEIFGQLLRLCEILIYEKRFNHQEIEFTFEQATREGLHILQTREMVQRETTKLPIFKETRALKNSLLGNGIGVSGGALSGRAVYSEEEIRQYRESEPETPLILIRPDSVPDDVGVLLQVEGLLTTRGGSTSHAAVTIPQLKKVGVVGFTKLSVYETKGYSTVDGQTIRGGEFISIDGWSGAVYQGRHDREAQEANRVTL
;
A
#
# COMPACT_ATOMS: atom_id res chain seq x y z
N HIS A 1 38.24 -43.61 -3.75
CA HIS A 1 39.05 -44.83 -3.55
C HIS A 1 40.23 -44.64 -4.47
N PRO A 2 41.49 -44.72 -4.00
CA PRO A 2 42.64 -44.24 -4.76
C PRO A 2 42.68 -44.73 -6.22
N LEU A 3 42.45 -46.02 -6.47
CA LEU A 3 42.39 -46.57 -7.84
C LEU A 3 41.27 -45.99 -8.71
N ALA A 4 40.09 -45.71 -8.14
CA ALA A 4 38.99 -45.09 -8.86
C ALA A 4 39.28 -43.61 -9.15
N ASP A 5 39.95 -42.93 -8.22
CA ASP A 5 40.36 -41.53 -8.37
C ASP A 5 41.43 -41.42 -9.49
N THR A 6 42.45 -42.29 -9.48
CA THR A 6 43.45 -42.40 -10.55
C THR A 6 42.82 -42.77 -11.89
N PHE A 7 41.91 -43.76 -11.93
CA PHE A 7 41.20 -44.11 -13.17
C PHE A 7 40.44 -42.92 -13.76
N VAL A 8 39.75 -42.14 -12.92
CA VAL A 8 39.04 -40.93 -13.36
C VAL A 8 40.01 -39.86 -13.85
N GLU A 9 41.13 -39.65 -13.17
CA GLU A 9 42.16 -38.69 -13.60
C GLU A 9 42.74 -39.05 -14.97
N GLU A 10 43.14 -40.31 -15.16
CA GLU A 10 43.66 -40.80 -16.45
C GLU A 10 42.62 -40.75 -17.56
N LEU A 11 41.34 -41.05 -17.26
CA LEU A 11 40.25 -40.95 -18.24
C LEU A 11 40.01 -39.51 -18.70
N ILE A 12 40.09 -38.53 -17.79
CA ILE A 12 39.96 -37.11 -18.14
C ILE A 12 41.20 -36.66 -18.95
N ALA A 13 42.40 -37.11 -18.57
CA ALA A 13 43.63 -36.81 -19.28
C ALA A 13 43.66 -37.37 -20.71
N PHE A 14 43.04 -38.53 -20.95
CA PHE A 14 42.90 -39.15 -22.26
C PHE A 14 42.14 -38.27 -23.29
N GLY A 15 41.22 -37.43 -22.83
CA GLY A 15 40.52 -36.45 -23.64
C GLY A 15 39.09 -36.83 -24.04
N PHE A 16 38.38 -35.89 -24.68
CA PHE A 16 36.96 -35.99 -25.03
C PHE A 16 36.71 -35.66 -26.51
N GLN A 17 35.80 -36.39 -27.14
CA GLN A 17 35.45 -36.24 -28.55
C GLN A 17 34.32 -35.21 -28.75
N HIS A 18 34.66 -34.03 -29.23
CA HIS A 18 33.73 -32.93 -29.55
C HIS A 18 32.94 -33.16 -30.86
N PRO A 19 31.77 -32.52 -31.06
CA PRO A 19 30.89 -32.78 -32.20
C PRO A 19 31.49 -32.35 -33.55
N ARG A 20 32.33 -31.30 -33.61
CA ARG A 20 33.01 -30.83 -34.84
C ARG A 20 32.07 -30.70 -36.06
N LEU A 21 31.11 -29.79 -35.96
CA LEU A 21 30.09 -29.58 -37.00
C LEU A 21 30.72 -29.00 -38.28
N ALA A 22 30.45 -29.63 -39.43
CA ALA A 22 31.00 -29.23 -40.74
C ALA A 22 29.93 -29.00 -41.82
N GLY A 23 28.77 -28.44 -41.43
CA GLY A 23 27.63 -28.18 -42.32
C GLY A 23 26.84 -29.44 -42.70
N ALA A 24 25.93 -29.31 -43.66
CA ALA A 24 25.12 -30.41 -44.20
C ALA A 24 25.67 -30.95 -45.53
N ASN A 25 25.58 -32.27 -45.76
CA ASN A 25 26.01 -32.92 -47.00
C ASN A 25 24.92 -32.85 -48.11
N THR A 26 25.21 -33.41 -49.29
CA THR A 26 24.29 -33.49 -50.45
C THR A 26 23.04 -34.34 -50.18
N ASP A 27 23.10 -35.25 -49.21
CA ASP A 27 21.96 -36.05 -48.72
C ASP A 27 21.22 -35.36 -47.57
N TRP A 28 21.56 -34.09 -47.30
CA TRP A 28 20.94 -33.22 -46.30
C TRP A 28 21.19 -33.69 -44.86
N GLN A 29 22.26 -34.45 -44.61
CA GLN A 29 22.68 -34.88 -43.29
C GLN A 29 23.74 -33.97 -42.69
N ILE A 30 23.64 -33.70 -41.39
CA ILE A 30 24.64 -32.88 -40.68
C ILE A 30 25.93 -33.68 -40.51
N ARG A 31 27.05 -33.11 -40.93
CA ARG A 31 28.38 -33.69 -40.74
C ARG A 31 28.84 -33.44 -39.30
N VAL A 32 28.93 -34.52 -38.53
CA VAL A 32 29.34 -34.53 -37.12
C VAL A 32 30.34 -35.65 -36.86
N ASN A 33 31.22 -35.47 -35.88
CA ASN A 33 32.11 -36.50 -35.36
C ASN A 33 31.31 -37.72 -34.84
N PRO A 34 31.44 -38.91 -35.46
CA PRO A 34 30.66 -40.07 -35.06
C PRO A 34 31.00 -40.57 -33.64
N ALA A 35 32.20 -40.27 -33.13
CA ALA A 35 32.62 -40.68 -31.79
C ALA A 35 31.99 -39.82 -30.67
N HIS A 36 31.41 -38.66 -30.98
CA HIS A 36 30.89 -37.72 -29.98
C HIS A 36 29.82 -38.36 -29.08
N ILE A 37 28.77 -38.94 -29.69
CA ILE A 37 27.68 -39.57 -28.94
C ILE A 37 28.16 -40.81 -28.18
N GLU A 38 28.99 -41.65 -28.79
CA GLU A 38 29.51 -42.85 -28.10
C GLU A 38 30.39 -42.48 -26.90
N ASN A 39 31.20 -41.42 -27.02
CA ASN A 39 32.00 -40.92 -25.91
C ASN A 39 31.10 -40.43 -24.75
N ILE A 40 30.03 -39.68 -25.05
CA ILE A 40 29.05 -39.25 -24.03
C ILE A 40 28.43 -40.47 -23.34
N ARG A 41 27.99 -41.47 -24.11
CA ARG A 41 27.39 -42.70 -23.57
C ARG A 41 28.33 -43.44 -22.63
N SER A 42 29.58 -43.65 -23.04
CA SER A 42 30.58 -44.33 -22.20
C SER A 42 30.83 -43.58 -20.89
N TRP A 43 30.95 -42.26 -20.92
CA TRP A 43 31.15 -41.47 -19.71
C TRP A 43 29.91 -41.48 -18.80
N LEU A 44 28.70 -41.39 -19.37
CA LEU A 44 27.45 -41.51 -18.61
C LEU A 44 27.30 -42.88 -17.93
N GLU A 45 27.66 -43.96 -18.61
CA GLU A 45 27.62 -45.31 -18.04
C GLU A 45 28.59 -45.47 -16.86
N ILE A 46 29.83 -44.99 -17.00
CA ILE A 46 30.82 -45.00 -15.92
C ILE A 46 30.31 -44.17 -14.72
N ILE A 47 29.75 -43.00 -14.98
CA ILE A 47 29.16 -42.14 -13.95
C ILE A 47 28.01 -42.86 -13.24
N ALA A 48 27.12 -43.53 -13.98
CA ALA A 48 25.95 -44.21 -13.44
C ALA A 48 26.31 -45.38 -12.50
N LEU A 49 27.49 -45.99 -12.62
CA LEU A 49 27.95 -47.05 -11.71
C LEU A 49 28.05 -46.56 -10.26
N LYS A 50 28.71 -45.41 -10.04
CA LYS A 50 28.92 -44.79 -8.72
C LYS A 50 29.02 -43.26 -8.82
N PRO A 51 27.89 -42.53 -8.96
CA PRO A 51 27.89 -41.07 -9.15
C PRO A 51 28.66 -40.30 -8.08
N ARG A 52 28.63 -40.78 -6.83
CA ARG A 52 29.38 -40.18 -5.71
C ARG A 52 30.90 -40.19 -5.92
N TRP A 53 31.46 -41.23 -6.52
CA TRP A 53 32.90 -41.36 -6.74
C TRP A 53 33.34 -40.65 -8.03
N THR A 54 32.43 -40.47 -8.98
CA THR A 54 32.73 -39.90 -10.31
C THR A 54 32.40 -38.42 -10.42
N ARG A 55 32.29 -37.67 -9.31
CA ARG A 55 32.00 -36.22 -9.33
C ARG A 55 32.97 -35.43 -10.21
N ARG A 56 34.26 -35.78 -10.19
CA ARG A 56 35.28 -35.19 -11.07
C ARG A 56 35.04 -35.48 -12.55
N LEU A 57 34.68 -36.72 -12.89
CA LEU A 57 34.35 -37.10 -14.27
C LEU A 57 33.10 -36.37 -14.76
N LEU A 58 32.08 -36.25 -13.91
CA LEU A 58 30.84 -35.55 -14.24
C LEU A 58 31.08 -34.04 -14.43
N SER A 59 31.92 -33.44 -13.58
CA SER A 59 32.41 -32.06 -13.76
C SER A 59 33.17 -31.88 -15.08
N ALA A 60 34.05 -32.82 -15.44
CA ALA A 60 34.76 -32.81 -16.71
C ALA A 60 33.82 -32.92 -17.91
N LEU A 61 32.81 -33.78 -17.83
CA LEU A 61 31.79 -33.89 -18.87
C LEU A 61 31.03 -32.58 -19.06
N ILE A 62 30.60 -31.93 -17.97
CA ILE A 62 29.93 -30.62 -18.02
C ILE A 62 30.78 -29.59 -18.74
N ILE A 63 32.08 -29.50 -18.40
CA ILE A 63 32.99 -28.52 -19.01
C ILE A 63 33.15 -28.79 -20.51
N ASN A 64 33.42 -30.04 -20.91
CA ASN A 64 33.56 -30.42 -22.32
C ASN A 64 32.30 -30.12 -23.14
N LEU A 65 31.13 -30.52 -22.63
CA LEU A 65 29.85 -30.28 -23.31
C LEU A 65 29.49 -28.79 -23.37
N LYS A 66 29.86 -28.00 -22.35
CA LYS A 66 29.55 -26.58 -22.31
C LYS A 66 30.45 -25.76 -23.22
N LEU A 67 31.75 -26.07 -23.26
CA LEU A 67 32.74 -25.33 -24.06
C LEU A 67 32.78 -25.82 -25.51
N GLY A 68 32.75 -27.13 -25.74
CA GLY A 68 32.84 -27.71 -27.09
C GLY A 68 31.50 -28.04 -27.74
N GLY A 69 30.39 -27.82 -27.05
CA GLY A 69 29.03 -27.98 -27.57
C GLY A 69 28.49 -29.41 -27.51
N VAL A 70 27.18 -29.53 -27.76
CA VAL A 70 26.44 -30.80 -27.73
C VAL A 70 25.62 -30.92 -29.00
N PHE A 71 25.82 -32.02 -29.73
CA PHE A 71 24.98 -32.37 -30.88
C PHE A 71 24.34 -33.74 -30.66
N VAL A 72 23.00 -33.77 -30.70
CA VAL A 72 22.22 -35.00 -30.55
C VAL A 72 21.11 -34.99 -31.59
N ARG A 73 20.97 -36.08 -32.34
CA ARG A 73 19.81 -36.33 -33.20
C ARG A 73 18.73 -37.02 -32.38
N ASP A 74 17.48 -36.80 -32.74
CA ASP A 74 16.36 -37.51 -32.11
C ASP A 74 16.52 -39.03 -32.20
N THR A 75 17.17 -39.52 -33.27
CA THR A 75 17.40 -40.93 -33.53
C THR A 75 18.52 -41.55 -32.70
N ASP A 76 19.35 -40.75 -32.03
CA ASP A 76 20.43 -41.25 -31.18
C ASP A 76 19.89 -41.82 -29.85
N LEU A 77 18.63 -41.55 -29.48
CA LEU A 77 17.94 -42.09 -28.30
C LEU A 77 18.70 -41.94 -26.98
N LEU A 78 19.43 -40.83 -26.82
CA LEU A 78 20.23 -40.54 -25.63
C LEU A 78 19.38 -40.50 -24.33
N GLN A 79 18.06 -40.31 -24.45
CA GLN A 79 17.11 -40.39 -23.35
C GLN A 79 17.22 -41.71 -22.57
N LYS A 80 17.62 -42.82 -23.22
CA LYS A 80 17.85 -44.12 -22.56
C LYS A 80 19.02 -44.07 -21.57
N ASN A 81 20.15 -43.49 -21.98
CA ASN A 81 21.32 -43.36 -21.11
C ASN A 81 21.05 -42.42 -19.93
N ILE A 82 20.26 -41.36 -20.16
CA ILE A 82 19.86 -40.44 -19.11
C ILE A 82 18.90 -41.10 -18.13
N SER A 83 17.93 -41.89 -18.61
CA SER A 83 17.06 -42.68 -17.75
C SER A 83 17.86 -43.71 -16.92
N ALA A 84 18.89 -44.32 -17.51
CA ALA A 84 19.81 -45.20 -16.78
C ALA A 84 20.58 -44.44 -15.68
N LEU A 85 21.06 -43.23 -15.96
CA LEU A 85 21.68 -42.35 -14.96
C LEU A 85 20.70 -41.96 -13.84
N LEU A 86 19.45 -41.63 -14.17
CA LEU A 86 18.41 -41.29 -13.18
C LEU A 86 18.00 -42.49 -12.31
N ASN A 87 18.22 -43.71 -12.79
CA ASN A 87 18.06 -44.95 -12.01
C ASN A 87 19.27 -45.29 -11.13
N ALA A 88 20.36 -44.51 -11.19
CA ALA A 88 21.51 -44.60 -10.31
C ALA A 88 21.30 -43.79 -9.01
N PRO A 89 22.07 -44.05 -7.93
CA PRO A 89 21.97 -43.30 -6.67
C PRO A 89 22.60 -41.90 -6.79
N ILE A 90 21.94 -40.99 -7.50
CA ILE A 90 22.44 -39.65 -7.84
C ILE A 90 22.33 -38.61 -6.72
N GLY A 91 21.58 -38.90 -5.64
CA GLY A 91 21.30 -37.94 -4.55
C GLY A 91 22.50 -37.11 -4.05
N PRO A 92 23.64 -37.73 -3.67
CA PRO A 92 24.83 -37.00 -3.21
C PRO A 92 25.50 -36.09 -4.25
N SER A 93 25.10 -36.18 -5.51
CA SER A 93 25.64 -35.40 -6.63
C SER A 93 24.53 -34.80 -7.48
N PHE A 94 23.32 -34.68 -6.91
CA PHE A 94 22.11 -34.30 -7.64
C PHE A 94 22.25 -32.92 -8.29
N ASN A 95 22.81 -31.94 -7.59
CA ASN A 95 23.06 -30.61 -8.14
C ASN A 95 23.93 -30.68 -9.41
N LEU A 96 25.07 -31.37 -9.36
CA LEU A 96 25.95 -31.52 -10.52
C LEU A 96 25.27 -32.31 -11.65
N VAL A 97 24.56 -33.39 -11.32
CA VAL A 97 23.78 -34.15 -12.32
C VAL A 97 22.78 -33.22 -12.99
N LYS A 98 22.07 -32.37 -12.25
CA LYS A 98 21.13 -31.39 -12.81
C LYS A 98 21.83 -30.36 -13.70
N GLN A 99 23.02 -29.88 -13.32
CA GLN A 99 23.84 -29.00 -14.16
C GLN A 99 24.19 -29.66 -15.51
N LEU A 100 24.63 -30.93 -15.49
CA LEU A 100 24.89 -31.71 -16.70
C LEU A 100 23.63 -31.86 -17.55
N LEU A 101 22.53 -32.25 -16.89
CA LEU A 101 21.29 -32.58 -17.55
C LEU A 101 20.64 -31.38 -18.26
N ARG A 102 20.81 -30.15 -17.75
CA ARG A 102 20.40 -28.92 -18.44
C ARG A 102 21.10 -28.68 -19.78
N LEU A 103 22.24 -29.31 -20.04
CA LEU A 103 22.98 -29.15 -21.30
C LEU A 103 22.41 -29.97 -22.45
N PHE A 104 21.63 -31.01 -22.16
CA PHE A 104 21.15 -31.93 -23.19
C PHE A 104 19.84 -31.45 -23.83
N PRO A 105 19.78 -31.31 -25.16
CA PRO A 105 18.56 -30.93 -25.85
C PRO A 105 17.71 -32.18 -26.18
N ILE A 106 17.24 -32.89 -25.14
CA ILE A 106 16.60 -34.21 -25.33
C ILE A 106 15.25 -34.38 -24.64
N TYR A 107 14.77 -33.35 -23.91
CA TYR A 107 13.58 -33.40 -23.06
C TYR A 107 12.26 -33.32 -23.84
N PHE A 108 12.15 -34.15 -24.86
CA PHE A 108 10.97 -34.36 -25.68
C PHE A 108 10.53 -35.83 -25.61
N SER A 109 9.23 -36.06 -25.69
CA SER A 109 8.65 -37.40 -25.74
C SER A 109 8.48 -37.94 -27.16
N GLU A 110 8.39 -37.06 -28.15
CA GLU A 110 8.13 -37.39 -29.57
C GLU A 110 9.44 -37.34 -30.37
N ILE A 111 9.77 -38.45 -31.03
CA ILE A 111 10.94 -38.60 -31.90
C ILE A 111 10.55 -38.15 -33.31
N GLY A 112 11.31 -37.21 -33.86
CA GLY A 112 10.98 -36.56 -35.14
C GLY A 112 9.88 -35.50 -34.98
N ALA A 113 9.40 -34.95 -36.11
CA ALA A 113 8.25 -34.07 -36.11
C ALA A 113 6.94 -34.87 -36.14
N GLU A 114 6.22 -34.87 -35.02
CA GLU A 114 4.86 -35.43 -34.89
C GLU A 114 3.87 -34.37 -34.39
N GLY A 115 2.57 -34.72 -34.40
CA GLY A 115 1.48 -33.88 -33.93
C GLY A 115 1.47 -32.46 -34.50
N GLU A 116 1.30 -31.49 -33.61
CA GLU A 116 1.20 -30.05 -33.94
C GLU A 116 2.44 -29.53 -34.67
N LEU A 117 3.64 -30.01 -34.31
CA LEU A 117 4.90 -29.56 -34.95
C LEU A 117 4.94 -29.96 -36.43
N ARG A 118 4.44 -31.15 -36.75
CA ARG A 118 4.37 -31.66 -38.13
C ARG A 118 3.30 -30.95 -38.95
N GLU A 119 2.13 -30.73 -38.35
CA GLU A 119 1.00 -30.05 -38.99
C GLU A 119 1.39 -28.62 -39.37
N ILE A 120 1.91 -27.84 -38.42
CA ILE A 120 2.31 -26.45 -38.63
C ILE A 120 3.44 -26.33 -39.65
N SER A 121 4.50 -27.14 -39.53
CA SER A 121 5.61 -27.09 -40.49
C SER A 121 5.19 -27.47 -41.92
N THR A 122 4.17 -28.32 -42.07
CA THR A 122 3.59 -28.67 -43.37
C THR A 122 2.73 -27.54 -43.91
N GLU A 123 1.87 -26.97 -43.08
CA GLU A 123 0.97 -25.87 -43.44
C GLU A 123 1.75 -24.63 -43.90
N VAL A 124 2.82 -24.25 -43.20
CA VAL A 124 3.67 -23.10 -43.59
C VAL A 124 4.29 -23.29 -44.98
N ASP A 125 4.78 -24.50 -45.29
CA ASP A 125 5.38 -24.84 -46.59
C ASP A 125 4.31 -24.89 -47.70
N GLU A 126 3.11 -25.39 -47.38
CA GLU A 126 1.99 -25.49 -48.32
C GLU A 126 1.37 -24.15 -48.66
N ILE A 127 1.28 -23.21 -47.71
CA ILE A 127 0.85 -21.84 -47.99
C ILE A 127 1.79 -21.21 -49.05
N ALA A 128 3.10 -21.49 -48.99
CA ALA A 128 4.06 -21.02 -49.97
C ALA A 128 4.10 -21.85 -51.28
N PHE A 129 3.18 -22.79 -51.48
CA PHE A 129 3.20 -23.77 -52.57
C PHE A 129 4.56 -24.49 -52.70
N ARG A 130 5.29 -24.64 -51.59
CA ARG A 130 6.63 -25.24 -51.51
C ARG A 130 7.70 -24.53 -52.36
N GLN A 131 7.51 -23.23 -52.61
CA GLN A 131 8.45 -22.42 -53.39
C GLN A 131 9.49 -21.71 -52.52
N ASP A 132 9.27 -21.58 -51.21
CA ASP A 132 10.24 -21.00 -50.27
C ASP A 132 11.32 -22.04 -49.90
N PRO A 133 12.57 -21.91 -50.40
CA PRO A 133 13.59 -22.94 -50.21
C PRO A 133 14.00 -23.11 -48.75
N VAL A 134 13.94 -22.03 -47.95
CA VAL A 134 14.33 -22.02 -46.54
C VAL A 134 13.29 -22.76 -45.71
N VAL A 135 12.00 -22.42 -45.90
CA VAL A 135 10.89 -23.11 -45.24
C VAL A 135 10.83 -24.58 -45.66
N HIS A 136 11.01 -24.86 -46.95
CA HIS A 136 10.97 -26.23 -47.47
C HIS A 136 12.07 -27.09 -46.85
N PHE A 137 13.30 -26.55 -46.79
CA PHE A 137 14.43 -27.23 -46.16
C PHE A 137 14.22 -27.43 -44.66
N LEU A 138 13.77 -26.39 -43.93
CA LEU A 138 13.40 -26.47 -42.51
C LEU A 138 12.39 -27.60 -42.23
N ARG A 139 11.32 -27.67 -43.03
CA ARG A 139 10.31 -28.72 -42.90
C ARG A 139 10.91 -30.10 -43.13
N LYS A 140 11.65 -30.29 -44.23
CA LYS A 140 12.28 -31.57 -44.57
C LYS A 140 13.25 -32.03 -43.49
N GLN A 141 14.12 -31.13 -43.02
CA GLN A 141 15.03 -31.38 -41.91
C GLN A 141 14.28 -31.81 -40.65
N SER A 142 13.26 -31.05 -40.24
CA SER A 142 12.46 -31.40 -39.06
C SER A 142 11.75 -32.75 -39.19
N HIS A 143 11.36 -33.18 -40.39
CA HIS A 143 10.66 -34.46 -40.59
C HIS A 143 11.60 -35.66 -40.71
N VAL A 144 12.80 -35.48 -41.28
CA VAL A 144 13.72 -36.58 -41.64
C VAL A 144 14.88 -36.72 -40.65
N GLU A 145 15.45 -35.62 -40.20
CA GLU A 145 16.63 -35.58 -39.30
C GLU A 145 16.46 -34.48 -38.24
N SER A 146 15.38 -34.58 -37.46
CA SER A 146 15.13 -33.68 -36.32
C SER A 146 16.33 -33.64 -35.37
N ASN A 147 16.83 -32.44 -35.08
CA ASN A 147 17.95 -32.18 -34.20
C ASN A 147 17.89 -30.76 -33.60
N SER A 148 18.73 -30.48 -32.60
CA SER A 148 18.73 -29.23 -31.85
C SER A 148 19.20 -27.99 -32.62
N LEU A 149 19.96 -28.14 -33.72
CA LEU A 149 20.46 -26.99 -34.50
C LEU A 149 19.34 -26.27 -35.26
N LEU A 150 18.19 -26.93 -35.45
CA LEU A 150 17.04 -26.33 -36.11
C LEU A 150 16.48 -25.10 -35.38
N VAL A 151 16.71 -24.99 -34.06
CA VAL A 151 16.35 -23.80 -33.28
C VAL A 151 17.19 -22.60 -33.72
N ALA A 152 18.53 -22.74 -33.74
CA ALA A 152 19.43 -21.69 -34.17
C ALA A 152 19.19 -21.33 -35.65
N PHE A 153 18.90 -22.33 -36.48
CA PHE A 153 18.56 -22.11 -37.88
C PHE A 153 17.27 -21.28 -38.05
N LEU A 154 16.22 -21.50 -37.24
CA LEU A 154 15.02 -20.66 -37.26
C LEU A 154 15.29 -19.23 -36.77
N GLU A 155 16.14 -19.04 -35.77
CA GLU A 155 16.53 -17.69 -35.30
C GLU A 155 17.25 -16.91 -36.40
N ASP A 156 18.18 -17.54 -37.11
CA ASP A 156 18.85 -16.96 -38.27
C ASP A 156 17.91 -16.80 -39.47
N ALA A 157 16.92 -17.68 -39.63
CA ALA A 157 15.86 -17.51 -40.63
C ALA A 157 14.98 -16.28 -40.35
N PHE A 158 14.65 -15.98 -39.08
CA PHE A 158 13.95 -14.74 -38.74
C PHE A 158 14.79 -13.49 -39.06
N ARG A 159 16.11 -13.54 -38.82
CA ARG A 159 17.02 -12.45 -39.20
C ARG A 159 17.04 -12.28 -40.72
N TYR A 160 17.19 -13.37 -41.47
CA TYR A 160 17.11 -13.36 -42.93
C TYR A 160 15.78 -12.81 -43.42
N TRP A 161 14.64 -13.25 -42.88
CA TRP A 161 13.35 -12.73 -43.31
C TRP A 161 13.23 -11.24 -43.02
N ALA A 162 13.74 -10.73 -41.89
CA ALA A 162 13.69 -9.30 -41.57
C ALA A 162 14.64 -8.43 -42.41
N THR A 163 15.84 -8.91 -42.74
CA THR A 163 16.87 -8.09 -43.42
C THR A 163 16.97 -8.36 -44.92
N GLY A 164 16.56 -9.56 -45.37
CA GLY A 164 16.83 -10.09 -46.72
C GLY A 164 18.25 -10.62 -46.90
N GLU A 165 19.11 -10.57 -45.88
CA GLU A 165 20.53 -10.93 -45.97
C GLU A 165 20.73 -12.44 -45.82
N LYS A 166 21.06 -13.14 -46.91
CA LYS A 166 21.20 -14.60 -46.88
C LYS A 166 22.43 -15.12 -46.12
N SER A 167 23.39 -14.25 -45.77
CA SER A 167 24.62 -14.60 -45.04
C SER A 167 24.34 -15.32 -43.72
N PHE A 168 23.26 -14.95 -43.01
CA PHE A 168 22.80 -15.60 -41.78
C PHE A 168 22.51 -17.09 -41.94
N LEU A 169 22.15 -17.55 -43.15
CA LEU A 169 21.75 -18.94 -43.39
C LEU A 169 22.93 -19.84 -43.80
N ARG A 170 24.12 -19.27 -44.02
CA ARG A 170 25.27 -19.97 -44.60
C ARG A 170 25.74 -21.16 -43.78
N ALA A 171 25.65 -21.05 -42.45
CA ALA A 171 26.07 -22.11 -41.53
C ALA A 171 25.09 -23.31 -41.52
N HIS A 172 23.86 -23.13 -42.00
CA HIS A 172 22.76 -24.09 -41.83
C HIS A 172 22.36 -24.79 -43.14
N LEU A 173 22.57 -24.14 -44.30
CA LEU A 173 22.14 -24.63 -45.60
C LEU A 173 23.28 -25.31 -46.38
N PRO A 174 23.01 -26.43 -47.09
CA PRO A 174 23.91 -26.94 -48.12
C PRO A 174 24.13 -25.92 -49.24
N GLU A 175 25.27 -25.98 -49.92
CA GLU A 175 25.63 -25.07 -51.03
C GLU A 175 24.53 -24.93 -52.08
N GLU A 176 23.90 -26.05 -52.47
CA GLU A 176 22.84 -26.08 -53.47
C GLU A 176 21.60 -25.28 -53.04
N VAL A 177 21.17 -25.44 -51.79
CA VAL A 177 19.99 -24.75 -51.24
C VAL A 177 20.32 -23.27 -50.97
N TYR A 178 21.53 -22.99 -50.49
CA TYR A 178 22.01 -21.62 -50.27
C TYR A 178 22.07 -20.83 -51.59
N ALA A 179 22.54 -21.46 -52.68
CA ALA A 179 22.57 -20.84 -54.01
C ALA A 179 21.17 -20.59 -54.58
N GLN A 180 20.20 -21.46 -54.28
CA GLN A 180 18.79 -21.31 -54.68
C GLN A 180 18.02 -20.32 -53.81
N THR A 181 18.57 -19.92 -52.66
CA THR A 181 17.90 -19.00 -51.73
C THR A 181 17.96 -17.57 -52.27
N PRO A 182 16.80 -16.96 -52.60
CA PRO A 182 16.78 -15.65 -53.24
C PRO A 182 17.15 -14.53 -52.26
N GLU A 183 17.86 -13.53 -52.78
CA GLU A 183 18.24 -12.32 -52.04
C GLU A 183 17.19 -11.23 -52.35
N GLY A 184 16.33 -10.92 -51.37
CA GLY A 184 15.25 -9.93 -51.55
C GLY A 184 14.11 -10.33 -52.51
N ALA A 185 13.73 -11.62 -52.54
CA ALA A 185 12.69 -12.15 -53.44
C ALA A 185 11.32 -11.43 -53.31
N PRO A 186 10.53 -11.33 -54.39
CA PRO A 186 9.15 -10.84 -54.31
C PRO A 186 8.27 -11.65 -53.35
N GLU A 187 8.54 -12.96 -53.25
CA GLU A 187 7.78 -13.93 -52.44
C GLU A 187 8.05 -13.82 -50.93
N THR A 188 9.13 -13.13 -50.52
CA THR A 188 9.48 -12.91 -49.12
C THR A 188 9.19 -11.49 -48.62
N ARG A 189 8.80 -10.55 -49.50
CA ARG A 189 8.51 -9.14 -49.14
C ARG A 189 7.45 -8.97 -48.04
N GLY A 190 6.40 -9.80 -48.06
CA GLY A 190 5.36 -9.76 -47.03
C GLY A 190 5.89 -10.19 -45.66
N LEU A 191 6.63 -11.30 -45.61
CA LEU A 191 7.32 -11.75 -44.40
C LEU A 191 8.38 -10.76 -43.93
N GLN A 192 9.09 -10.11 -44.86
CA GLN A 192 10.10 -9.11 -44.53
C GLN A 192 9.52 -7.90 -43.84
N THR A 193 8.42 -7.36 -44.36
CA THR A 193 7.72 -6.23 -43.74
C THR A 193 7.24 -6.59 -42.32
N ILE A 194 6.71 -7.80 -42.14
CA ILE A 194 6.25 -8.29 -40.83
C ILE A 194 7.44 -8.44 -39.87
N PHE A 195 8.44 -9.27 -40.20
CA PHE A 195 9.53 -9.58 -39.28
C PHE A 195 10.46 -8.40 -39.03
N GLN A 196 10.63 -7.48 -39.98
CA GLN A 196 11.30 -6.20 -39.73
C GLN A 196 10.58 -5.43 -38.62
N THR A 197 9.27 -5.23 -38.75
CA THR A 197 8.46 -4.50 -37.74
C THR A 197 8.46 -5.21 -36.38
N LEU A 198 8.34 -6.54 -36.37
CA LEU A 198 8.30 -7.31 -35.13
C LEU A 198 9.66 -7.36 -34.43
N LEU A 199 10.76 -7.56 -35.17
CA LEU A 199 12.10 -7.60 -34.59
C LEU A 199 12.59 -6.22 -34.14
N GLU A 200 12.22 -5.12 -34.82
CA GLU A 200 12.51 -3.77 -34.33
C GLU A 200 11.94 -3.54 -32.91
N LYS A 201 10.70 -4.00 -32.65
CA LYS A 201 10.09 -3.96 -31.31
C LYS A 201 10.84 -4.82 -30.28
N LEU A 202 11.49 -5.90 -30.74
CA LEU A 202 12.25 -6.84 -29.92
C LEU A 202 13.76 -6.51 -29.89
N ARG A 203 14.20 -5.35 -30.39
CA ARG A 203 15.62 -4.97 -30.49
C ARG A 203 16.47 -5.99 -31.26
N SER A 204 15.90 -6.53 -32.34
CA SER A 204 16.54 -7.50 -33.24
C SER A 204 16.89 -8.85 -32.61
N ASP A 205 16.22 -9.22 -31.51
CA ASP A 205 16.38 -10.53 -30.87
C ASP A 205 15.15 -11.45 -31.11
N PRO A 206 15.28 -12.50 -31.95
CA PRO A 206 14.20 -13.46 -32.20
C PRO A 206 13.73 -14.22 -30.96
N GLN A 207 14.54 -14.36 -29.92
CA GLN A 207 14.14 -15.07 -28.69
C GLN A 207 12.99 -14.36 -27.96
N GLY A 208 12.77 -13.06 -28.23
CA GLY A 208 11.62 -12.32 -27.72
C GLY A 208 10.26 -12.93 -28.08
N PHE A 209 10.17 -13.72 -29.16
CA PHE A 209 8.95 -14.42 -29.56
C PHE A 209 8.52 -15.53 -28.61
N LEU A 210 9.43 -16.08 -27.81
CA LEU A 210 9.11 -17.13 -26.82
C LEU A 210 8.18 -16.62 -25.72
N ASN A 211 8.19 -15.32 -25.46
CA ASN A 211 7.38 -14.67 -24.41
C ASN A 211 6.02 -14.16 -24.91
N TRP A 212 5.63 -14.47 -26.15
CA TRP A 212 4.37 -14.00 -26.74
C TRP A 212 3.32 -15.11 -26.71
N ASP A 213 2.13 -14.80 -26.21
CA ASP A 213 0.98 -15.70 -26.30
C ASP A 213 0.25 -15.53 -27.65
N GLY A 214 -0.59 -16.50 -28.01
CA GLY A 214 -1.36 -16.47 -29.26
C GLY A 214 -2.12 -15.14 -29.50
N PRO A 215 -2.84 -14.60 -28.50
CA PRO A 215 -3.51 -13.30 -28.63
C PRO A 215 -2.55 -12.14 -28.92
N ARG A 216 -1.38 -12.09 -28.26
CA ARG A 216 -0.36 -11.07 -28.53
C ARG A 216 0.21 -11.21 -29.93
N ILE A 217 0.56 -12.42 -30.37
CA ILE A 217 1.08 -12.67 -31.72
C ILE A 217 0.08 -12.17 -32.76
N ALA A 218 -1.20 -12.53 -32.63
CA ALA A 218 -2.26 -12.11 -33.56
C ALA A 218 -2.41 -10.58 -33.58
N LYS A 219 -2.39 -9.93 -32.42
CA LYS A 219 -2.50 -8.47 -32.31
C LYS A 219 -1.31 -7.74 -32.95
N GLU A 220 -0.08 -8.19 -32.68
CA GLU A 220 1.12 -7.54 -33.20
C GLU A 220 1.23 -7.69 -34.73
N ILE A 221 0.88 -8.86 -35.27
CA ILE A 221 0.86 -9.11 -36.72
C ILE A 221 -0.26 -8.29 -37.41
N GLN A 222 -1.46 -8.20 -36.82
CA GLN A 222 -2.54 -7.38 -37.37
C GLN A 222 -2.20 -5.88 -37.42
N GLY A 223 -1.32 -5.42 -36.53
CA GLY A 223 -0.86 -4.03 -36.48
C GLY A 223 0.13 -3.63 -37.59
N VAL A 224 0.60 -4.58 -38.41
CA VAL A 224 1.51 -4.29 -39.54
C VAL A 224 0.67 -3.91 -40.77
N ALA A 225 0.78 -2.65 -41.20
CA ALA A 225 0.08 -2.13 -42.38
C ALA A 225 0.60 -2.77 -43.68
N GLU A 226 -0.26 -2.85 -44.71
CA GLU A 226 0.12 -3.25 -46.08
C GLU A 226 0.70 -4.66 -46.27
N THR A 227 0.21 -5.66 -45.52
CA THR A 227 0.65 -7.06 -45.65
C THR A 227 -0.50 -8.01 -46.05
N PRO A 228 -0.30 -8.90 -47.04
CA PRO A 228 -1.31 -9.90 -47.41
C PRO A 228 -1.68 -10.82 -46.25
N GLU A 229 -2.95 -11.24 -46.16
CA GLU A 229 -3.43 -12.17 -45.12
C GLU A 229 -2.63 -13.49 -45.11
N LYS A 230 -2.24 -13.95 -46.30
CA LYS A 230 -1.37 -15.10 -46.50
C LYS A 230 -0.06 -15.01 -45.72
N ASP A 231 0.62 -13.87 -45.78
CA ASP A 231 1.93 -13.68 -45.11
C ASP A 231 1.77 -13.47 -43.60
N ARG A 232 0.65 -12.87 -43.17
CA ARG A 232 0.29 -12.77 -41.75
C ARG A 232 0.11 -14.15 -41.13
N GLU A 233 -0.59 -15.04 -41.83
CA GLU A 233 -0.79 -16.41 -41.37
C GLU A 233 0.51 -17.22 -41.38
N ARG A 234 1.34 -17.10 -42.43
CA ARG A 234 2.69 -17.69 -42.44
C ARG A 234 3.53 -17.22 -41.26
N ALA A 235 3.55 -15.92 -40.96
CA ALA A 235 4.32 -15.38 -39.85
C ALA A 235 3.83 -15.91 -38.49
N ARG A 236 2.50 -16.01 -38.30
CA ARG A 236 1.89 -16.59 -37.08
C ARG A 236 2.32 -18.04 -36.88
N LEU A 237 2.23 -18.85 -37.94
CA LEU A 237 2.60 -20.25 -37.92
C LEU A 237 4.11 -20.45 -37.75
N LEU A 238 4.97 -19.61 -38.37
CA LEU A 238 6.42 -19.64 -38.18
C LEU A 238 6.83 -19.33 -36.74
N ILE A 239 6.20 -18.35 -36.09
CA ILE A 239 6.44 -18.06 -34.67
C ILE A 239 6.01 -19.25 -33.80
N ARG A 240 4.84 -19.86 -34.08
CA ARG A 240 4.40 -21.05 -33.35
C ARG A 240 5.30 -22.26 -33.60
N PHE A 241 5.78 -22.43 -34.83
CA PHE A 241 6.75 -23.48 -35.19
C PHE A 241 8.04 -23.32 -34.39
N TYR A 242 8.57 -22.08 -34.30
CA TYR A 242 9.71 -21.77 -33.45
C TYR A 242 9.45 -22.05 -31.97
N GLN A 243 8.30 -21.65 -31.42
CA GLN A 243 7.94 -21.93 -30.02
C GLN A 243 7.90 -23.42 -29.71
N LEU A 244 7.31 -24.24 -30.58
CA LEU A 244 7.24 -25.70 -30.41
C LEU A 244 8.60 -26.36 -30.56
N LEU A 245 9.40 -25.94 -31.53
CA LEU A 245 10.74 -26.48 -31.76
C LEU A 245 11.69 -26.11 -30.61
N TYR A 246 11.62 -24.87 -30.14
CA TYR A 246 12.37 -24.41 -28.98
C TYR A 246 11.97 -25.21 -27.73
N LYS A 247 10.67 -25.40 -27.49
CA LYS A 247 10.14 -26.24 -26.38
C LYS A 247 10.63 -27.68 -26.46
N LYS A 248 10.76 -28.23 -27.67
CA LYS A 248 11.24 -29.60 -27.89
C LYS A 248 12.67 -29.77 -27.38
N TYR A 249 13.55 -28.83 -27.70
CA TYR A 249 14.98 -28.95 -27.43
C TYR A 249 15.47 -28.20 -26.19
N ASN A 250 14.67 -27.31 -25.61
CA ASN A 250 15.03 -26.53 -24.42
C ASN A 250 13.94 -26.61 -23.34
N PRO A 251 14.32 -26.62 -22.05
CA PRO A 251 13.36 -26.65 -20.93
C PRO A 251 12.68 -25.29 -20.71
N GLN A 252 11.77 -24.91 -21.61
CA GLN A 252 10.96 -23.70 -21.58
C GLN A 252 9.54 -23.96 -21.05
N HIS A 253 8.90 -22.93 -20.50
CA HIS A 253 7.57 -23.02 -19.88
C HIS A 253 6.39 -22.87 -20.87
N ILE A 254 6.67 -22.93 -22.18
CA ILE A 254 5.67 -22.85 -23.24
C ILE A 254 4.67 -24.01 -23.10
N ASP A 255 3.38 -23.69 -23.03
CA ASP A 255 2.28 -24.63 -22.77
C ASP A 255 2.44 -25.45 -21.48
N LEU A 256 3.16 -24.95 -20.48
CA LEU A 256 3.45 -25.68 -19.23
C LEU A 256 2.20 -26.25 -18.55
N LEU A 257 1.09 -25.48 -18.48
CA LEU A 257 -0.14 -25.97 -17.86
C LEU A 257 -0.72 -27.20 -18.59
N LYS A 258 -0.63 -27.22 -19.94
CA LYS A 258 -1.06 -28.37 -20.76
C LYS A 258 -0.18 -29.58 -20.48
N ASP A 259 1.13 -29.37 -20.36
CA ASP A 259 2.09 -30.44 -20.05
C ASP A 259 1.83 -31.04 -18.65
N LEU A 260 1.61 -30.19 -17.64
CA LEU A 260 1.29 -30.65 -16.29
C LEU A 260 -0.02 -31.44 -16.24
N GLU A 261 -1.05 -30.99 -16.95
CA GLU A 261 -2.34 -31.69 -17.06
C GLU A 261 -2.20 -33.05 -17.76
N THR A 262 -1.38 -33.13 -18.80
CA THR A 262 -1.17 -34.37 -19.59
C THR A 262 -0.28 -35.36 -18.84
N SER A 263 0.50 -34.92 -17.85
CA SER A 263 1.37 -35.79 -17.05
C SER A 263 0.60 -36.71 -16.09
N TYR A 264 -0.61 -36.32 -15.68
CA TYR A 264 -1.39 -36.98 -14.63
C TYR A 264 -0.66 -37.17 -13.28
N LEU A 265 0.47 -36.48 -13.05
CA LEU A 265 1.28 -36.58 -11.83
C LEU A 265 0.75 -35.70 -10.68
N PHE A 266 -0.07 -34.69 -11.00
CA PHE A 266 -0.48 -33.66 -10.06
C PHE A 266 -1.99 -33.68 -9.82
N ASP A 267 -2.38 -33.20 -8.63
CA ASP A 267 -3.78 -33.02 -8.26
C ASP A 267 -4.47 -32.00 -9.20
N PRO A 268 -5.57 -32.38 -9.89
CA PRO A 268 -6.33 -31.50 -10.77
C PRO A 268 -6.89 -30.25 -10.10
N THR A 269 -7.11 -30.27 -8.79
CA THR A 269 -7.55 -29.09 -8.01
C THR A 269 -6.43 -28.07 -7.88
N LYS A 270 -5.21 -28.52 -7.55
CA LYS A 270 -4.02 -27.66 -7.45
C LYS A 270 -3.63 -27.07 -8.81
N LEU A 271 -3.78 -27.83 -9.90
CA LEU A 271 -3.55 -27.32 -11.26
C LEU A 271 -4.55 -26.21 -11.64
N ARG A 272 -5.84 -26.39 -11.33
CA ARG A 272 -6.86 -25.34 -11.50
C ARG A 272 -6.53 -24.09 -10.69
N ASP A 273 -6.03 -24.26 -9.47
CA ASP A 273 -5.60 -23.15 -8.63
C ASP A 273 -4.38 -22.42 -9.18
N LEU A 274 -3.37 -23.13 -9.67
CA LEU A 274 -2.20 -22.54 -10.34
C LEU A 274 -2.64 -21.73 -11.56
N ARG A 275 -3.48 -22.28 -12.43
CA ARG A 275 -4.04 -21.57 -13.60
C ARG A 275 -4.74 -20.27 -13.18
N ARG A 276 -5.58 -20.33 -12.16
CA ARG A 276 -6.30 -19.17 -11.62
C ARG A 276 -5.36 -18.12 -11.02
N HIS A 277 -4.29 -18.54 -10.35
CA HIS A 277 -3.33 -17.64 -9.72
C HIS A 277 -2.42 -16.94 -10.74
N LEU A 278 -1.98 -17.66 -11.78
CA LEU A 278 -1.24 -17.08 -12.91
C LEU A 278 -2.08 -16.03 -13.65
N GLN A 279 -3.35 -16.34 -13.98
CA GLN A 279 -4.26 -15.39 -14.63
C GLN A 279 -4.52 -14.13 -13.79
N LYS A 280 -4.62 -14.27 -12.46
CA LYS A 280 -4.83 -13.16 -11.54
C LYS A 280 -3.54 -12.44 -11.11
N LYS A 281 -2.38 -12.81 -11.69
CA LYS A 281 -1.06 -12.27 -11.34
C LYS A 281 -0.79 -12.31 -9.83
N LYS A 282 -1.06 -13.45 -9.19
CA LYS A 282 -0.75 -13.69 -7.77
C LYS A 282 0.56 -14.45 -7.67
N GLN A 283 1.69 -13.74 -7.75
CA GLN A 283 3.02 -14.35 -7.84
C GLN A 283 3.35 -15.22 -6.63
N ASP A 284 3.06 -14.73 -5.42
CA ASP A 284 3.30 -15.44 -4.15
C ASP A 284 2.66 -16.83 -4.11
N LYS A 285 1.37 -16.90 -4.44
CA LYS A 285 0.61 -18.16 -4.45
C LYS A 285 1.02 -19.08 -5.59
N SER A 286 1.33 -18.51 -6.76
CA SER A 286 1.77 -19.28 -7.93
C SER A 286 3.14 -19.92 -7.68
N LEU A 287 4.11 -19.17 -7.14
CA LEU A 287 5.43 -19.68 -6.74
C LEU A 287 5.32 -20.77 -5.68
N THR A 288 4.48 -20.58 -4.66
CA THR A 288 4.30 -21.59 -3.61
C THR A 288 3.85 -22.93 -4.20
N LEU A 289 2.84 -22.92 -5.07
CA LEU A 289 2.36 -24.13 -5.74
C LEU A 289 3.40 -24.74 -6.69
N ILE A 290 4.12 -23.93 -7.47
CA ILE A 290 5.17 -24.44 -8.37
C ILE A 290 6.30 -25.09 -7.57
N LEU A 291 6.73 -24.49 -6.46
CA LEU A 291 7.75 -25.08 -5.59
C LEU A 291 7.26 -26.37 -4.90
N ASP A 292 5.96 -26.50 -4.63
CA ASP A 292 5.38 -27.77 -4.16
C ASP A 292 5.40 -28.85 -5.24
N PHE A 293 5.07 -28.51 -6.49
CA PHE A 293 5.18 -29.44 -7.61
C PHE A 293 6.62 -29.87 -7.87
N LEU A 294 7.57 -28.94 -7.81
CA LEU A 294 9.00 -29.26 -7.91
C LEU A 294 9.47 -30.20 -6.80
N ALA A 295 8.97 -30.05 -5.58
CA ALA A 295 9.29 -30.97 -4.48
C ALA A 295 8.80 -32.39 -4.78
N GLN A 296 7.56 -32.53 -5.25
CA GLN A 296 7.00 -33.83 -5.67
C GLN A 296 7.81 -34.46 -6.81
N LEU A 297 8.22 -33.67 -7.81
CA LEU A 297 9.05 -34.16 -8.90
C LEU A 297 10.45 -34.59 -8.42
N LYS A 298 11.07 -33.82 -7.52
CA LYS A 298 12.37 -34.17 -6.92
C LYS A 298 12.29 -35.51 -6.17
N GLU A 299 11.21 -35.78 -5.45
CA GLU A 299 10.97 -37.08 -4.81
C GLU A 299 10.90 -38.23 -5.83
N VAL A 300 10.20 -38.03 -6.95
CA VAL A 300 10.15 -39.02 -8.03
C VAL A 300 11.53 -39.26 -8.64
N ILE A 301 12.27 -38.20 -8.94
CA ILE A 301 13.59 -38.27 -9.56
C ILE A 301 14.60 -38.98 -8.65
N LEU A 302 14.58 -38.68 -7.35
CA LEU A 302 15.50 -39.25 -6.36
C LEU A 302 15.03 -40.57 -5.74
N SER A 303 13.86 -41.07 -6.16
CA SER A 303 13.32 -42.33 -5.65
C SER A 303 14.33 -43.47 -5.84
N PRO A 304 14.57 -44.32 -4.82
CA PRO A 304 15.42 -45.50 -4.96
C PRO A 304 14.78 -46.58 -5.85
N GLU A 305 13.47 -46.50 -6.10
CA GLU A 305 12.76 -47.39 -7.01
C GLU A 305 13.27 -47.18 -8.44
N LYS A 306 13.65 -48.28 -9.11
CA LYS A 306 14.04 -48.23 -10.52
C LYS A 306 12.80 -48.26 -11.39
N THR A 307 12.79 -47.43 -12.42
CA THR A 307 11.68 -47.28 -13.36
C THR A 307 12.10 -47.70 -14.76
N GLU A 308 11.21 -48.36 -15.49
CA GLU A 308 11.44 -48.81 -16.86
C GLU A 308 10.86 -47.82 -17.87
N TYR A 309 11.46 -47.78 -19.05
CA TYR A 309 10.98 -46.94 -20.15
C TYR A 309 10.00 -47.70 -21.05
N VAL A 310 9.08 -46.97 -21.66
CA VAL A 310 8.16 -47.44 -22.69
C VAL A 310 8.51 -46.75 -24.00
N GLU A 311 8.75 -47.53 -25.05
CA GLU A 311 9.06 -47.00 -26.38
C GLU A 311 8.11 -47.56 -27.45
N ASN A 312 7.55 -46.66 -28.26
CA ASN A 312 6.72 -46.98 -29.42
C ASN A 312 7.36 -46.33 -30.65
N ILE A 313 8.48 -46.88 -31.14
CA ILE A 313 9.31 -46.28 -32.20
C ILE A 313 9.19 -47.10 -33.49
N TYR A 314 8.85 -46.43 -34.58
CA TYR A 314 8.68 -47.00 -35.92
C TYR A 314 9.81 -46.54 -36.85
N ARG A 315 10.26 -47.44 -37.73
CA ARG A 315 11.27 -47.16 -38.76
C ARG A 315 10.62 -47.13 -40.13
N LYS A 316 10.68 -45.99 -40.84
CA LYS A 316 10.21 -45.86 -42.22
C LYS A 316 11.37 -46.11 -43.19
N ARG A 317 11.19 -47.05 -44.14
CA ARG A 317 12.12 -47.27 -45.25
C ARG A 317 11.80 -46.28 -46.39
N HIS A 318 12.50 -45.16 -46.47
CA HIS A 318 12.51 -44.36 -47.68
C HIS A 318 13.52 -44.99 -48.67
N ILE A 319 13.01 -45.76 -49.63
CA ILE A 319 13.81 -46.53 -50.60
C ILE A 319 14.52 -45.62 -51.64
N ALA A 320 14.13 -44.35 -51.76
CA ALA A 320 14.67 -43.43 -52.77
C ALA A 320 15.88 -42.58 -52.33
N ALA A 321 16.30 -42.61 -51.05
CA ALA A 321 17.39 -41.75 -50.57
C ALA A 321 18.30 -42.37 -49.48
N GLY A 322 18.11 -43.63 -49.08
CA GLY A 322 19.00 -44.29 -48.12
C GLY A 322 18.96 -43.75 -46.67
N ILE A 323 18.08 -42.80 -46.35
CA ILE A 323 17.96 -42.21 -45.00
C ILE A 323 16.90 -42.97 -44.17
N PRO A 324 17.28 -43.69 -43.10
CA PRO A 324 16.32 -44.31 -42.19
C PRO A 324 15.65 -43.26 -41.31
N SER A 325 14.38 -42.92 -41.58
CA SER A 325 13.61 -42.03 -40.72
C SER A 325 12.96 -42.81 -39.57
N MET A 326 13.15 -42.35 -38.33
CA MET A 326 12.49 -42.89 -37.13
C MET A 326 11.46 -41.89 -36.61
N TYR A 327 10.32 -42.40 -36.14
CA TYR A 327 9.26 -41.61 -35.52
C TYR A 327 8.58 -42.41 -34.41
N GLY A 328 7.93 -41.74 -33.47
CA GLY A 328 7.22 -42.38 -32.37
C GLY A 328 7.51 -41.74 -31.02
N THR A 329 7.22 -42.46 -29.93
CA THR A 329 7.31 -41.89 -28.57
C THR A 329 8.23 -42.67 -27.64
N TYR A 330 9.00 -41.95 -26.83
CA TYR A 330 9.77 -42.47 -25.71
C TYR A 330 9.25 -41.86 -24.40
N ARG A 331 8.99 -42.71 -23.39
CA ARG A 331 8.53 -42.28 -22.06
C ARG A 331 9.23 -43.05 -20.96
N GLU A 332 9.69 -42.33 -19.94
CA GLU A 332 10.23 -42.91 -18.72
C GLU A 332 9.91 -41.96 -17.56
N LYS A 333 9.44 -42.49 -16.43
CA LYS A 333 8.84 -41.72 -15.34
C LYS A 333 9.81 -40.68 -14.74
N LYS A 334 11.06 -41.05 -14.45
CA LYS A 334 12.03 -40.12 -13.86
C LYS A 334 12.51 -39.08 -14.87
N PHE A 335 12.70 -39.49 -16.12
CA PHE A 335 13.05 -38.62 -17.22
C PHE A 335 11.97 -37.56 -17.51
N GLU A 336 10.71 -37.96 -17.57
CA GLU A 336 9.56 -37.05 -17.72
C GLU A 336 9.46 -36.10 -16.52
N ALA A 337 9.62 -36.63 -15.29
CA ALA A 337 9.63 -35.82 -14.09
C ALA A 337 10.72 -34.75 -14.10
N LEU A 338 11.93 -35.09 -14.56
CA LEU A 338 13.02 -34.13 -14.71
C LEU A 338 12.72 -33.08 -15.79
N GLY A 339 12.20 -33.49 -16.95
CA GLY A 339 11.81 -32.57 -18.01
C GLY A 339 10.78 -31.55 -17.52
N LEU A 340 9.75 -32.00 -16.79
CA LEU A 340 8.75 -31.12 -16.17
C LEU A 340 9.37 -30.22 -15.09
N ALA A 341 10.31 -30.72 -14.30
CA ALA A 341 10.98 -29.94 -13.27
C ALA A 341 11.75 -28.75 -13.87
N LEU A 342 12.54 -29.00 -14.93
CA LEU A 342 13.29 -27.93 -15.60
C LEU A 342 12.36 -26.87 -16.23
N ARG A 343 11.21 -27.27 -16.79
CA ARG A 343 10.20 -26.32 -17.31
C ARG A 343 9.51 -25.51 -16.20
N LEU A 344 9.21 -26.15 -15.07
CA LEU A 344 8.66 -25.46 -13.88
C LEU A 344 9.67 -24.45 -13.29
N GLU A 345 10.95 -24.78 -13.28
CA GLU A 345 12.03 -23.89 -12.84
C GLU A 345 12.14 -22.64 -13.72
N SER A 346 12.01 -22.80 -15.04
CA SER A 346 11.93 -21.67 -15.98
C SER A 346 10.77 -20.72 -15.62
N GLN A 347 9.57 -21.25 -15.41
CA GLN A 347 8.40 -20.44 -15.01
C GLN A 347 8.58 -19.78 -13.63
N ALA A 348 9.13 -20.52 -12.66
CA ALA A 348 9.37 -19.98 -11.32
C ALA A 348 10.41 -18.85 -11.34
N THR A 349 11.45 -18.95 -12.18
CA THR A 349 12.47 -17.90 -12.33
C THR A 349 11.85 -16.57 -12.78
N LEU A 350 10.95 -16.61 -13.77
CA LEU A 350 10.20 -15.42 -14.20
C LEU A 350 9.33 -14.84 -13.08
N LEU A 351 8.61 -15.71 -12.35
CA LEU A 351 7.77 -15.26 -11.24
C LEU A 351 8.58 -14.68 -10.08
N PHE A 352 9.80 -15.16 -9.84
CA PHE A 352 10.72 -14.59 -8.85
C PHE A 352 11.13 -13.17 -9.23
N GLU A 353 11.46 -12.93 -10.50
CA GLU A 353 11.79 -11.59 -11.00
C GLU A 353 10.60 -10.63 -10.87
N GLU A 354 9.40 -11.06 -11.26
CA GLU A 354 8.17 -10.28 -11.08
C GLU A 354 7.88 -9.98 -9.59
N LEU A 355 8.10 -10.96 -8.72
CA LEU A 355 7.92 -10.81 -7.28
C LEU A 355 8.83 -9.72 -6.73
N ILE A 356 10.11 -9.69 -7.13
CA ILE A 356 11.06 -8.64 -6.74
C ILE A 356 10.63 -7.27 -7.29
N GLN A 357 10.16 -7.19 -8.53
CA GLN A 357 9.66 -5.93 -9.10
C GLN A 357 8.44 -5.39 -8.33
N SER A 358 7.63 -6.28 -7.74
CA SER A 358 6.51 -5.90 -6.87
C SER A 358 6.93 -5.37 -5.49
N LEU A 359 8.19 -5.57 -5.09
CA LEU A 359 8.77 -5.01 -3.87
C LEU A 359 9.26 -3.60 -4.17
N ASN A 360 8.79 -2.63 -3.40
CA ASN A 360 9.26 -1.26 -3.54
C ASN A 360 10.61 -1.10 -2.82
N LEU A 361 11.69 -1.55 -3.47
CA LEU A 361 13.05 -1.49 -2.93
C LEU A 361 13.72 -0.12 -3.09
N LYS A 362 12.95 0.93 -3.38
CA LYS A 362 13.46 2.31 -3.33
C LYS A 362 13.71 2.76 -1.89
N PHE A 363 12.90 2.24 -0.96
CA PHE A 363 13.00 2.53 0.46
C PHE A 363 12.54 1.30 1.27
N ILE A 364 13.28 0.92 2.33
CA ILE A 364 13.03 -0.30 3.11
C ILE A 364 12.47 0.05 4.50
N THR A 365 11.16 -0.11 4.66
CA THR A 365 10.48 -0.06 5.96
C THR A 365 10.41 -1.44 6.64
N LYS A 366 9.99 -1.50 7.91
CA LYS A 366 9.63 -2.77 8.57
C LYS A 366 8.61 -3.60 7.77
N SER A 367 7.59 -2.97 7.17
CA SER A 367 6.62 -3.68 6.33
C SER A 367 7.25 -4.28 5.06
N THR A 368 8.24 -3.59 4.50
CA THR A 368 9.02 -4.08 3.35
C THR A 368 9.92 -5.24 3.77
N LEU A 369 10.58 -5.16 4.92
CA LEU A 369 11.38 -6.26 5.48
C LEU A 369 10.55 -7.51 5.74
N VAL A 370 9.31 -7.39 6.23
CA VAL A 370 8.39 -8.54 6.38
C VAL A 370 8.10 -9.22 5.04
N ARG A 371 7.95 -8.44 3.95
CA ARG A 371 7.75 -8.99 2.60
C ARG A 371 9.04 -9.63 2.07
N ILE A 372 10.18 -8.98 2.24
CA ILE A 372 11.51 -9.51 1.89
C ILE A 372 11.70 -10.86 2.58
N HIS A 373 11.49 -10.93 3.90
CA HIS A 373 11.60 -12.15 4.68
C HIS A 373 10.80 -13.33 4.10
N ARG A 374 9.54 -13.10 3.69
CA ARG A 374 8.73 -14.15 3.03
C ARG A 374 9.35 -14.61 1.71
N CYS A 375 9.86 -13.67 0.90
CA CYS A 375 10.50 -13.99 -0.37
C CYS A 375 11.78 -14.82 -0.17
N LEU A 376 12.59 -14.49 0.85
CA LEU A 376 13.82 -15.22 1.16
C LEU A 376 13.56 -16.71 1.42
N TRP A 377 12.48 -17.05 2.12
CA TRP A 377 12.11 -18.45 2.35
C TRP A 377 11.69 -19.21 1.09
N LEU A 378 11.09 -18.53 0.10
CA LEU A 378 10.81 -19.13 -1.21
C LEU A 378 12.12 -19.47 -1.94
N TYR A 379 13.14 -18.61 -1.85
CA TYR A 379 14.46 -18.88 -2.41
C TYR A 379 15.21 -20.00 -1.70
N VAL A 380 15.12 -20.08 -0.36
CA VAL A 380 15.69 -21.21 0.39
C VAL A 380 15.09 -22.53 -0.11
N LYS A 381 13.77 -22.58 -0.31
CA LYS A 381 13.11 -23.76 -0.89
C LYS A 381 13.59 -24.04 -2.32
N ALA A 382 13.77 -23.00 -3.14
CA ALA A 382 14.30 -23.17 -4.51
C ALA A 382 15.73 -23.75 -4.53
N LEU A 383 16.62 -23.29 -3.65
CA LEU A 383 17.99 -23.80 -3.54
C LEU A 383 18.02 -25.25 -3.00
N ASP A 384 17.14 -25.61 -2.07
CA ASP A 384 17.00 -27.01 -1.67
C ASP A 384 16.59 -27.89 -2.86
N LEU A 385 15.58 -27.45 -3.64
CA LEU A 385 15.14 -28.15 -4.85
C LEU A 385 16.23 -28.27 -5.93
N GLU A 386 17.20 -27.36 -5.91
CA GLU A 386 18.40 -27.38 -6.75
C GLU A 386 19.45 -28.43 -6.30
N GLY A 387 19.27 -29.02 -5.12
CA GLY A 387 20.21 -29.98 -4.53
C GLY A 387 21.38 -29.33 -3.80
N VAL A 388 21.22 -28.06 -3.38
CA VAL A 388 22.19 -27.32 -2.59
C VAL A 388 21.88 -27.48 -1.10
N ALA A 389 22.88 -27.66 -0.25
CA ALA A 389 22.72 -27.63 1.20
C ALA A 389 22.35 -26.21 1.68
N VAL A 390 21.21 -26.07 2.34
CA VAL A 390 20.64 -24.75 2.71
C VAL A 390 20.65 -24.47 4.21
N GLU A 391 21.13 -25.38 5.06
CA GLU A 391 21.08 -25.26 6.51
C GLU A 391 21.80 -24.01 7.01
N GLY A 392 23.02 -23.76 6.51
CA GLY A 392 23.81 -22.59 6.86
C GLY A 392 23.16 -21.27 6.43
N LEU A 393 22.55 -21.23 5.24
CA LEU A 393 21.83 -20.06 4.75
C LEU A 393 20.53 -19.84 5.53
N SER A 394 19.78 -20.92 5.81
CA SER A 394 18.54 -20.89 6.58
C SER A 394 18.76 -20.37 8.00
N ALA A 395 19.86 -20.75 8.64
CA ALA A 395 20.25 -20.19 9.94
C ALA A 395 20.45 -18.66 9.86
N LYS A 396 21.08 -18.18 8.79
CA LYS A 396 21.25 -16.74 8.54
C LYS A 396 19.91 -16.02 8.30
N MET A 397 18.99 -16.64 7.55
CA MET A 397 17.65 -16.10 7.31
C MET A 397 16.80 -15.97 8.59
N LYS A 398 16.98 -16.89 9.55
CA LYS A 398 16.29 -16.83 10.86
C LYS A 398 16.64 -15.58 11.67
N TYR A 399 17.82 -14.98 11.48
CA TYR A 399 18.12 -13.69 12.11
C TYR A 399 17.15 -12.60 11.66
N VAL A 400 16.72 -12.60 10.39
CA VAL A 400 15.69 -11.66 9.91
C VAL A 400 14.35 -11.92 10.61
N SER A 401 13.97 -13.19 10.79
CA SER A 401 12.74 -13.57 11.50
C SER A 401 12.71 -12.98 12.91
N HIS A 402 13.77 -13.21 13.68
CA HIS A 402 13.87 -12.72 15.06
C HIS A 402 14.03 -11.19 15.13
N ALA A 403 14.78 -10.59 14.20
CA ALA A 403 14.96 -9.13 14.13
C ALA A 403 13.62 -8.39 13.96
N LEU A 404 12.70 -8.94 13.16
CA LEU A 404 11.38 -8.35 12.93
C LEU A 404 10.50 -8.29 14.19
N GLU A 405 10.74 -9.18 15.16
CA GLU A 405 10.02 -9.25 16.43
C GLU A 405 10.56 -8.23 17.46
N ILE A 406 11.82 -7.80 17.30
CA ILE A 406 12.47 -6.85 18.20
C ILE A 406 11.99 -5.42 17.90
N LYS A 407 11.60 -4.67 18.95
CA LYS A 407 11.04 -3.31 18.81
C LYS A 407 12.08 -2.27 18.40
N GLN A 408 13.32 -2.41 18.89
CA GLN A 408 14.42 -1.49 18.64
C GLN A 408 15.56 -2.27 17.97
N PHE A 409 15.44 -2.46 16.65
CA PHE A 409 16.46 -3.10 15.85
C PHE A 409 17.02 -2.08 14.86
N SER A 410 18.33 -1.83 14.90
CA SER A 410 18.94 -0.77 14.10
C SER A 410 19.12 -1.18 12.64
N ILE A 411 19.23 -0.18 11.76
CA ILE A 411 19.54 -0.42 10.35
C ILE A 411 20.91 -1.08 10.17
N ASP A 412 21.90 -0.70 10.99
CA ASP A 412 23.25 -1.29 10.96
C ASP A 412 23.17 -2.81 11.20
N GLN A 413 22.36 -3.23 12.18
CA GLN A 413 22.15 -4.65 12.45
C GLN A 413 21.43 -5.37 11.31
N TYR A 414 20.48 -4.71 10.63
CA TYR A 414 19.89 -5.28 9.41
C TYR A 414 20.93 -5.43 8.30
N ILE A 415 21.79 -4.43 8.10
CA ILE A 415 22.89 -4.48 7.13
C ILE A 415 23.81 -5.67 7.43
N ASP A 416 24.21 -5.86 8.69
CA ASP A 416 25.04 -6.99 9.12
C ASP A 416 24.37 -8.34 8.79
N ILE A 417 23.08 -8.50 9.10
CA ILE A 417 22.33 -9.73 8.77
C ILE A 417 22.33 -9.98 7.26
N PHE A 418 22.04 -8.96 6.45
CA PHE A 418 22.03 -9.11 4.99
C PHE A 418 23.43 -9.34 4.41
N GLN A 419 24.49 -8.84 5.03
CA GLN A 419 25.87 -9.16 4.68
C GLN A 419 26.20 -10.64 4.99
N PHE A 420 25.75 -11.16 6.14
CA PHE A 420 25.92 -12.58 6.45
C PHE A 420 25.18 -13.47 5.45
N ILE A 421 23.96 -13.08 5.05
CA ILE A 421 23.19 -13.75 4.00
C ILE A 421 23.94 -13.72 2.67
N SER A 422 24.41 -12.54 2.24
CA SER A 422 25.21 -12.38 1.01
C SER A 422 26.44 -13.30 1.03
N LYS A 423 27.20 -13.32 2.13
CA LYS A 423 28.32 -14.24 2.30
C LYS A 423 27.90 -15.71 2.18
N GLY A 424 26.76 -16.09 2.77
CA GLY A 424 26.23 -17.45 2.63
C GLY A 424 25.89 -17.84 1.18
N ILE A 425 25.40 -16.90 0.37
CA ILE A 425 25.15 -17.12 -1.05
C ILE A 425 26.48 -17.29 -1.81
N GLN A 426 27.49 -16.47 -1.48
CA GLN A 426 28.82 -16.58 -2.07
C GLN A 426 29.52 -17.89 -1.70
N ASP A 427 29.34 -18.39 -0.47
CA ASP A 427 29.83 -19.70 -0.04
C ASP A 427 29.20 -20.83 -0.88
N ILE A 428 27.88 -20.76 -1.14
CA ILE A 428 27.16 -21.70 -2.01
C ILE A 428 27.68 -21.66 -3.45
N ILE A 429 27.84 -20.46 -4.02
CA ILE A 429 28.38 -20.29 -5.38
C ILE A 429 29.77 -20.94 -5.47
N ARG A 430 30.63 -20.67 -4.48
CA ARG A 430 31.97 -21.21 -4.42
C ARG A 430 31.98 -22.73 -4.36
N GLU A 431 31.21 -23.33 -3.46
CA GLU A 431 31.21 -24.78 -3.23
C GLU A 431 30.58 -25.58 -4.39
N TYR A 432 29.45 -25.12 -4.94
CA TYR A 432 28.67 -25.90 -5.90
C TYR A 432 28.94 -25.57 -7.38
N TYR A 433 29.52 -24.40 -7.68
CA TYR A 433 29.68 -23.93 -9.07
C TYR A 433 31.12 -23.53 -9.43
N ILE A 434 32.00 -23.26 -8.45
CA ILE A 434 33.39 -22.89 -8.72
C ILE A 434 34.33 -24.05 -8.39
N GLU A 435 34.46 -24.42 -7.12
CA GLU A 435 35.48 -25.38 -6.64
C GLU A 435 35.29 -26.78 -7.22
N VAL A 436 34.06 -27.14 -7.60
CA VAL A 436 33.76 -28.44 -8.21
C VAL A 436 34.26 -28.57 -9.65
N HIS A 437 34.45 -27.45 -10.36
CA HIS A 437 34.93 -27.40 -11.75
C HIS A 437 36.39 -26.96 -11.85
N ARG A 438 36.86 -26.18 -10.88
CA ARG A 438 38.21 -25.59 -10.83
C ARG A 438 39.35 -26.56 -11.18
N PRO A 439 39.41 -27.81 -10.69
CA PRO A 439 40.53 -28.71 -10.99
C PRO A 439 40.59 -29.16 -12.45
N ASN A 440 39.44 -29.23 -13.12
CA ASN A 440 39.33 -29.78 -14.48
C ASN A 440 39.47 -28.69 -15.57
N LEU A 441 39.15 -27.43 -15.25
CA LEU A 441 39.16 -26.32 -16.21
C LEU A 441 40.51 -26.14 -16.93
N PRO A 442 41.67 -26.07 -16.24
CA PRO A 442 42.97 -25.93 -16.89
C PRO A 442 43.27 -27.04 -17.89
N LEU A 443 43.00 -28.29 -17.50
CA LEU A 443 43.28 -29.47 -18.30
C LEU A 443 42.42 -29.50 -19.57
N ILE A 444 41.10 -29.28 -19.42
CA ILE A 444 40.16 -29.38 -20.54
C ILE A 444 40.31 -28.21 -21.51
N ILE A 445 40.51 -26.98 -21.01
CA ILE A 445 40.75 -25.82 -21.90
C ILE A 445 42.04 -26.04 -22.71
N ALA A 446 43.09 -26.59 -22.10
CA ALA A 446 44.31 -26.93 -22.83
C ALA A 446 44.10 -28.05 -23.87
N GLN A 447 43.22 -29.03 -23.61
CA GLN A 447 42.86 -30.06 -24.58
C GLN A 447 42.09 -29.48 -25.78
N ILE A 448 41.08 -28.64 -25.55
CA ILE A 448 40.27 -28.00 -26.61
C ILE A 448 41.15 -27.10 -27.49
N SER A 449 41.99 -26.25 -26.90
CA SER A 449 42.88 -25.35 -27.65
C SER A 449 43.90 -26.11 -28.53
N LYS A 450 44.31 -27.32 -28.14
CA LYS A 450 45.20 -28.17 -28.96
C LYS A 450 44.45 -28.79 -30.16
N GLU A 451 43.15 -29.05 -30.03
CA GLU A 451 42.34 -29.64 -31.10
C GLU A 451 41.97 -28.64 -32.20
N ASP A 452 41.74 -27.37 -31.85
CA ASP A 452 41.33 -26.33 -32.82
C ASP A 452 42.46 -25.83 -33.74
N GLY A 453 43.66 -26.43 -33.67
CA GLY A 453 44.79 -26.08 -34.53
C GLY A 453 45.38 -24.70 -34.27
N SER A 454 44.99 -24.03 -33.18
CA SER A 454 45.64 -22.82 -32.69
C SER A 454 46.97 -23.17 -32.01
N ALA A 455 47.91 -23.72 -32.79
CA ALA A 455 49.32 -23.48 -32.52
C ALA A 455 49.57 -22.00 -32.85
N LEU A 456 49.15 -21.11 -31.94
CA LEU A 456 49.58 -19.72 -31.94
C LEU A 456 51.10 -19.74 -31.77
N GLY A 457 51.82 -19.56 -32.87
CA GLY A 457 53.28 -19.56 -32.86
C GLY A 457 53.83 -18.52 -31.88
N ASP A 458 54.74 -18.95 -31.00
CA ASP A 458 55.79 -18.24 -30.24
C ASP A 458 55.54 -16.79 -29.72
N GLN A 459 54.30 -16.30 -29.66
CA GLN A 459 53.99 -14.96 -29.15
C GLN A 459 53.10 -14.99 -27.91
N THR A 460 53.80 -14.89 -26.77
CA THR A 460 53.41 -14.38 -25.45
C THR A 460 52.46 -15.25 -24.61
N ALA A 461 53.03 -15.96 -23.63
CA ALA A 461 52.33 -16.65 -22.53
C ALA A 461 51.25 -15.79 -21.83
N ALA A 462 51.38 -14.46 -21.85
CA ALA A 462 50.39 -13.54 -21.30
C ALA A 462 49.03 -13.58 -22.03
N ARG A 463 49.00 -13.77 -23.36
CA ARG A 463 47.75 -13.92 -24.13
C ARG A 463 47.07 -15.27 -23.87
N GLU A 464 47.86 -16.30 -23.60
CA GLU A 464 47.34 -17.64 -23.27
C GLU A 464 46.67 -17.67 -21.90
N GLU A 465 47.29 -17.03 -20.89
CA GLU A 465 46.70 -16.86 -19.57
C GLU A 465 45.41 -16.04 -19.61
N GLU A 466 45.37 -14.97 -20.41
CA GLU A 466 44.18 -14.12 -20.59
C GLU A 466 43.02 -14.90 -21.24
N HIS A 467 43.28 -15.65 -22.32
CA HIS A 467 42.26 -16.48 -22.98
C HIS A 467 41.73 -17.59 -22.06
N PHE A 468 42.62 -18.24 -21.29
CA PHE A 468 42.24 -19.22 -20.29
C PHE A 468 41.32 -18.62 -19.20
N TYR A 469 41.65 -17.43 -18.70
CA TYR A 469 40.85 -16.73 -17.70
C TYR A 469 39.46 -16.39 -18.25
N GLN A 470 39.39 -15.85 -19.48
CA GLN A 470 38.12 -15.50 -20.14
C GLN A 470 37.20 -16.71 -20.32
N LEU A 471 37.73 -17.85 -20.80
CA LEU A 471 36.92 -19.08 -20.96
C LEU A 471 36.45 -19.63 -19.61
N SER A 472 37.32 -19.62 -18.61
CA SER A 472 36.98 -20.07 -17.25
C SER A 472 35.91 -19.19 -16.60
N GLU A 473 36.03 -17.88 -16.71
CA GLU A 473 35.06 -16.91 -16.19
C GLU A 473 33.71 -17.05 -16.90
N ASN A 474 33.70 -17.13 -18.23
CA ASN A 474 32.48 -17.32 -19.01
C ASN A 474 31.77 -18.62 -18.66
N PHE A 475 32.51 -19.72 -18.47
CA PHE A 475 31.96 -20.99 -18.02
C PHE A 475 31.28 -20.84 -16.65
N ILE A 476 31.98 -20.29 -15.65
CA ILE A 476 31.46 -20.12 -14.29
C ILE A 476 30.23 -19.20 -14.29
N ARG A 477 30.30 -18.05 -14.97
CA ARG A 477 29.19 -17.10 -15.06
C ARG A 477 27.94 -17.74 -15.64
N THR A 478 28.12 -18.55 -16.69
CA THR A 478 27.00 -19.23 -17.34
C THR A 478 26.44 -20.36 -16.47
N ALA A 479 27.29 -21.09 -15.73
CA ALA A 479 26.86 -22.10 -14.77
C ALA A 479 25.99 -21.47 -13.66
N ILE A 480 26.43 -20.34 -13.08
CA ILE A 480 25.67 -19.60 -12.05
C ILE A 480 24.36 -19.04 -12.62
N ALA A 481 24.37 -18.50 -13.84
CA ALA A 481 23.17 -17.99 -14.49
C ALA A 481 22.12 -19.09 -14.76
N SER A 482 22.57 -20.32 -15.01
CA SER A 482 21.68 -21.49 -15.22
C SER A 482 21.14 -22.11 -13.92
N ALA A 483 21.66 -21.71 -12.76
CA ALA A 483 21.25 -22.23 -11.46
C ALA A 483 19.89 -21.68 -11.05
N PHE A 484 19.00 -22.56 -10.59
CA PHE A 484 17.63 -22.18 -10.27
C PHE A 484 17.56 -21.12 -9.15
N GLY A 485 17.19 -19.89 -9.51
CA GLY A 485 16.97 -18.78 -8.59
C GLY A 485 18.21 -18.15 -7.94
N LEU A 486 19.42 -18.70 -8.15
CA LEU A 486 20.62 -18.28 -7.42
C LEU A 486 21.10 -16.87 -7.81
N GLN A 487 21.26 -16.59 -9.11
CA GLN A 487 21.67 -15.26 -9.60
C GLN A 487 20.64 -14.18 -9.24
N VAL A 488 19.34 -14.52 -9.34
CA VAL A 488 18.25 -13.60 -9.00
C VAL A 488 18.26 -13.28 -7.51
N LEU A 489 18.51 -14.28 -6.65
CA LEU A 489 18.68 -14.09 -5.21
C LEU A 489 19.88 -13.20 -4.87
N ASP A 490 21.05 -13.47 -5.45
CA ASP A 490 22.26 -12.68 -5.18
C ASP A 490 22.05 -11.20 -5.58
N ASN A 491 21.49 -10.96 -6.77
CA ASN A 491 21.12 -9.62 -7.23
C ASN A 491 20.11 -8.94 -6.29
N PHE A 492 19.14 -9.70 -5.76
CA PHE A 492 18.14 -9.19 -4.83
C PHE A 492 18.75 -8.77 -3.48
N ILE A 493 19.61 -9.60 -2.89
CA ILE A 493 20.32 -9.28 -1.64
C ILE A 493 21.23 -8.07 -1.83
N ASN A 494 22.00 -8.02 -2.92
CA ASN A 494 22.87 -6.88 -3.22
C ASN A 494 22.08 -5.58 -3.45
N ARG A 495 20.85 -5.66 -3.97
CA ARG A 495 19.95 -4.50 -4.08
C ARG A 495 19.46 -4.04 -2.71
N ILE A 496 19.07 -4.97 -1.83
CA ILE A 496 18.66 -4.67 -0.45
C ILE A 496 19.79 -3.97 0.30
N LEU A 497 21.01 -4.53 0.26
CA LEU A 497 22.18 -3.96 0.93
C LEU A 497 22.47 -2.54 0.46
N ARG A 498 22.47 -2.30 -0.85
CA ARG A 498 22.68 -0.96 -1.41
C ARG A 498 21.62 0.04 -0.96
N THR A 499 20.34 -0.37 -0.91
CA THR A 499 19.26 0.51 -0.44
C THR A 499 19.43 0.82 1.05
N LEU A 500 19.68 -0.17 1.90
CA LEU A 500 19.88 0.04 3.35
C LEU A 500 21.11 0.94 3.64
N GLN A 501 22.21 0.74 2.91
CA GLN A 501 23.41 1.57 3.05
C GLN A 501 23.17 3.02 2.60
N ALA A 502 22.43 3.21 1.49
CA ALA A 502 22.07 4.55 1.02
C ALA A 502 21.17 5.28 2.02
N GLU A 503 20.25 4.57 2.68
CA GLU A 503 19.42 5.13 3.76
C GLU A 503 20.27 5.52 4.97
N LEU A 504 21.16 4.64 5.41
CA LEU A 504 22.06 4.92 6.55
C LEU A 504 22.92 6.17 6.29
N GLU A 505 23.54 6.30 5.12
CA GLU A 505 24.34 7.48 4.78
C GLU A 505 23.48 8.75 4.68
N LYS A 506 22.26 8.66 4.15
CA LYS A 506 21.36 9.82 4.06
C LYS A 506 20.96 10.38 5.42
N PHE A 507 20.83 9.55 6.44
CA PHE A 507 20.40 9.94 7.79
C PHE A 507 21.51 9.86 8.84
N LYS A 508 22.77 9.91 8.41
CA LYS A 508 23.96 9.78 9.27
C LYS A 508 23.95 10.77 10.45
N GLU A 509 23.49 11.98 10.20
CA GLU A 509 23.41 13.06 11.19
C GLU A 509 22.11 13.03 12.02
N ASN A 510 21.11 12.23 11.61
CA ASN A 510 19.81 12.16 12.28
C ASN A 510 19.27 10.72 12.39
N LYS A 511 20.01 9.88 13.15
CA LYS A 511 19.68 8.46 13.38
C LYS A 511 18.31 8.24 14.07
N GLN A 512 17.81 9.25 14.78
CA GLN A 512 16.47 9.20 15.38
C GLN A 512 15.39 9.15 14.30
N ILE A 513 15.45 10.05 13.31
CA ILE A 513 14.53 10.01 12.16
C ILE A 513 14.61 8.67 11.45
N LEU A 514 15.81 8.14 11.19
CA LEU A 514 15.96 6.83 10.54
C LEU A 514 15.27 5.71 11.32
N THR A 515 15.36 5.71 12.64
CA THR A 515 14.68 4.74 13.50
C THR A 515 13.16 4.87 13.41
N LEU A 516 12.64 6.10 13.41
CA LEU A 516 11.21 6.38 13.23
C LEU A 516 10.73 5.89 11.85
N VAL A 517 11.52 6.11 10.80
CA VAL A 517 11.21 5.68 9.44
C VAL A 517 11.20 4.16 9.33
N MET A 518 12.19 3.47 9.91
CA MET A 518 12.24 2.00 9.92
C MET A 518 11.03 1.40 10.63
N ALA A 519 10.57 2.05 11.71
CA ALA A 519 9.38 1.65 12.46
C ALA A 519 8.06 2.06 11.80
N TYR A 520 8.08 2.90 10.76
CA TYR A 520 6.86 3.35 10.09
C TYR A 520 6.17 2.17 9.39
N GLU A 521 4.91 1.95 9.74
CA GLU A 521 4.04 0.97 9.09
C GLU A 521 2.95 1.71 8.29
N PRO A 522 3.16 1.92 6.97
CA PRO A 522 2.24 2.69 6.12
C PRO A 522 0.78 2.20 6.15
N GLU A 523 0.58 0.89 6.34
CA GLU A 523 -0.76 0.28 6.41
C GLU A 523 -1.55 0.67 7.65
N THR A 524 -0.89 1.25 8.65
CA THR A 524 -1.51 1.67 9.91
C THR A 524 -1.81 3.16 9.99
N ALA A 525 -1.38 3.92 8.97
CA ALA A 525 -1.50 5.38 8.96
C ALA A 525 -2.95 5.86 8.81
N ILE A 526 -3.79 5.14 8.05
CA ILE A 526 -5.16 5.57 7.74
C ILE A 526 -6.13 4.39 7.87
N THR A 527 -7.31 4.65 8.45
CA THR A 527 -8.41 3.68 8.50
C THR A 527 -9.76 4.32 8.14
N PRO A 528 -10.60 3.70 7.27
CA PRO A 528 -11.95 4.18 7.00
C PRO A 528 -12.89 3.99 8.19
N LEU A 529 -13.86 4.89 8.37
CA LEU A 529 -14.87 4.77 9.44
C LEU A 529 -15.78 3.54 9.27
N TYR A 530 -16.15 3.21 8.03
CA TYR A 530 -17.09 2.11 7.73
C TYR A 530 -16.43 0.73 7.54
N ARG A 531 -15.13 0.58 7.83
CA ARG A 531 -14.41 -0.68 7.68
C ARG A 531 -13.75 -1.11 8.99
N ARG A 532 -14.17 -2.25 9.56
CA ARG A 532 -13.56 -2.81 10.77
C ARG A 532 -12.15 -3.35 10.53
N ASP A 533 -11.25 -3.05 11.45
CA ASP A 533 -9.90 -3.62 11.57
C ASP A 533 -9.53 -3.81 13.05
N LYS A 534 -9.58 -5.07 13.52
CA LYS A 534 -9.33 -5.41 14.93
C LYS A 534 -7.96 -4.93 15.45
N LYS A 535 -6.96 -4.73 14.58
CA LYS A 535 -5.63 -4.27 15.00
C LYS A 535 -5.56 -2.74 15.15
N LEU A 536 -6.31 -2.02 14.32
CA LEU A 536 -6.28 -0.55 14.29
C LEU A 536 -7.36 0.10 15.17
N ASP A 537 -8.47 -0.61 15.41
CA ASP A 537 -9.67 -0.05 16.04
C ASP A 537 -9.54 -0.02 17.56
N ASN A 538 -8.79 0.97 18.06
CA ASN A 538 -8.67 1.28 19.48
C ASN A 538 -8.53 2.79 19.71
N GLN A 539 -8.87 3.24 20.92
CA GLN A 539 -8.84 4.65 21.32
C GLN A 539 -7.46 5.30 21.23
N ILE A 540 -6.37 4.52 21.43
CA ILE A 540 -5.00 5.05 21.36
C ILE A 540 -4.61 5.40 19.93
N ARG A 541 -5.04 4.62 18.93
CA ARG A 541 -4.73 4.85 17.52
C ARG A 541 -5.69 5.84 16.87
N LEU A 542 -6.97 5.76 17.18
CA LEU A 542 -8.00 6.55 16.51
C LEU A 542 -8.40 7.83 17.25
N GLY A 543 -7.90 7.99 18.48
CA GLY A 543 -8.46 8.94 19.44
C GLY A 543 -9.85 8.52 19.90
N ASN A 544 -10.36 9.19 20.95
CA ASN A 544 -11.70 8.91 21.47
C ASN A 544 -12.78 9.20 20.42
N LYS A 545 -12.71 10.36 19.76
CA LYS A 545 -13.71 10.78 18.76
C LYS A 545 -13.75 9.82 17.56
N GLY A 546 -12.58 9.49 16.99
CA GLY A 546 -12.49 8.59 15.84
C GLY A 546 -12.93 7.17 16.17
N TYR A 547 -12.56 6.67 17.35
CA TYR A 547 -12.99 5.36 17.84
C TYR A 547 -14.51 5.27 17.99
N PHE A 548 -15.14 6.22 18.70
CA PHE A 548 -16.58 6.16 18.92
C PHE A 548 -17.39 6.39 17.64
N LEU A 549 -16.93 7.24 16.71
CA LEU A 549 -17.57 7.36 15.39
C LEU A 549 -17.57 6.03 14.63
N LYS A 550 -16.46 5.29 14.72
CA LYS A 550 -16.34 3.97 14.09
C LYS A 550 -17.21 2.92 14.76
N GLU A 551 -17.29 2.93 16.10
CA GLU A 551 -18.21 2.07 16.85
C GLU A 551 -19.67 2.36 16.45
N LEU A 552 -20.09 3.61 16.46
CA LEU A 552 -21.43 4.04 16.03
C LEU A 552 -21.74 3.62 14.59
N ALA A 553 -20.83 3.87 13.64
CA ALA A 553 -21.00 3.46 12.25
C ALA A 553 -21.16 1.93 12.13
N SER A 554 -20.41 1.16 12.92
CA SER A 554 -20.51 -0.30 12.94
C SER A 554 -21.82 -0.83 13.55
N MET A 555 -22.51 0.00 14.34
CA MET A 555 -23.83 -0.28 14.92
C MET A 555 -24.97 0.23 14.02
N GLY A 556 -24.67 0.78 12.84
CA GLY A 556 -25.66 1.29 11.89
C GLY A 556 -26.20 2.68 12.22
N PHE A 557 -25.53 3.45 13.08
CA PHE A 557 -25.89 4.84 13.35
C PHE A 557 -25.57 5.71 12.11
N PRO A 558 -26.30 6.81 11.88
CA PRO A 558 -26.12 7.65 10.71
C PRO A 558 -24.90 8.57 10.86
N VAL A 559 -23.71 7.99 10.81
CA VAL A 559 -22.43 8.71 10.90
C VAL A 559 -22.01 9.16 9.49
N PRO A 560 -21.66 10.43 9.25
CA PRO A 560 -21.20 10.83 7.92
C PRO A 560 -19.92 10.05 7.51
N PRO A 561 -19.81 9.60 6.25
CA PRO A 561 -18.66 8.80 5.83
C PRO A 561 -17.37 9.62 5.87
N GLY A 562 -16.28 8.95 6.24
CA GLY A 562 -14.98 9.56 6.47
C GLY A 562 -13.89 8.52 6.74
N PHE A 563 -12.69 9.00 7.06
CA PHE A 563 -11.55 8.21 7.46
C PHE A 563 -10.75 8.92 8.56
N VAL A 564 -9.94 8.15 9.29
CA VAL A 564 -9.10 8.64 10.38
C VAL A 564 -7.64 8.42 10.01
N LEU A 565 -6.86 9.49 10.01
CA LEU A 565 -5.40 9.41 10.11
C LEU A 565 -5.07 9.11 11.56
N THR A 566 -4.41 7.98 11.80
CA THR A 566 -4.18 7.48 13.16
C THR A 566 -3.08 8.30 13.87
N THR A 567 -2.97 8.13 15.19
CA THR A 567 -1.88 8.71 15.98
C THR A 567 -0.49 8.26 15.53
N GLU A 568 -0.37 7.23 14.68
CA GLU A 568 0.92 6.87 14.07
C GLU A 568 1.45 7.96 13.15
N VAL A 569 0.57 8.70 12.44
CA VAL A 569 0.98 9.84 11.61
C VAL A 569 1.58 10.94 12.49
N PHE A 570 0.96 11.23 13.62
CA PHE A 570 1.49 12.20 14.60
C PHE A 570 2.85 11.76 15.14
N ARG A 571 2.99 10.51 15.60
CA ARG A 571 4.25 10.00 16.18
C ARG A 571 5.42 9.96 15.20
N ARG A 572 5.14 10.04 13.90
CA ARG A 572 6.14 9.99 12.83
C ARG A 572 6.20 11.29 12.04
N ILE A 573 5.65 12.38 12.59
CA ILE A 573 5.55 13.65 11.87
C ILE A 573 6.93 14.18 11.45
N GLU A 574 7.94 14.05 12.32
CA GLU A 574 9.32 14.44 11.99
C GLU A 574 9.90 13.61 10.83
N ALA A 575 9.62 12.30 10.81
CA ALA A 575 10.03 11.42 9.72
C ALA A 575 9.30 11.71 8.40
N LEU A 576 8.01 12.06 8.49
CA LEU A 576 7.20 12.47 7.34
C LEU A 576 7.70 13.78 6.73
N LEU A 577 7.96 14.79 7.56
CA LEU A 577 8.44 16.10 7.11
C LEU A 577 9.91 16.07 6.67
N GLY A 578 10.73 15.23 7.30
CA GLY A 578 12.14 15.07 6.96
C GLY A 578 12.40 14.24 5.68
N TYR A 579 11.40 13.53 5.15
CA TYR A 579 11.61 12.67 3.99
C TYR A 579 10.40 12.63 3.04
N GLN A 580 10.55 13.34 1.92
CA GLN A 580 9.53 13.55 0.89
C GLN A 580 8.81 12.28 0.43
N TYR A 581 9.50 11.15 0.31
CA TYR A 581 8.88 9.94 -0.23
C TYR A 581 7.86 9.29 0.71
N ILE A 582 8.04 9.38 2.03
CA ILE A 582 7.03 8.88 3.00
C ILE A 582 5.82 9.81 2.97
N LEU A 583 6.05 11.12 2.86
CA LEU A 583 5.00 12.10 2.66
C LEU A 583 4.20 11.82 1.37
N ASP A 584 4.88 11.49 0.28
CA ASP A 584 4.24 11.12 -0.99
C ASP A 584 3.40 9.83 -0.85
N ASP A 585 3.88 8.81 -0.13
CA ASP A 585 3.11 7.59 0.16
C ASP A 585 1.85 7.90 0.98
N LEU A 586 1.98 8.73 2.04
CA LEU A 586 0.84 9.19 2.83
C LEU A 586 -0.17 9.95 1.96
N ASN A 587 0.29 10.85 1.10
CA ASN A 587 -0.55 11.60 0.17
C ASN A 587 -1.31 10.68 -0.79
N VAL A 588 -0.64 9.69 -1.39
CA VAL A 588 -1.28 8.69 -2.26
C VAL A 588 -2.38 7.92 -1.51
N ARG A 589 -2.17 7.61 -0.22
CA ARG A 589 -3.17 6.94 0.63
C ARG A 589 -4.36 7.86 0.93
N ILE A 590 -4.12 9.12 1.27
CA ILE A 590 -5.19 10.11 1.48
C ILE A 590 -6.04 10.26 0.21
N VAL A 591 -5.40 10.46 -0.96
CA VAL A 591 -6.11 10.54 -2.26
C VAL A 591 -6.96 9.30 -2.51
N ARG A 592 -6.46 8.11 -2.16
CA ARG A 592 -7.21 6.85 -2.31
C ARG A 592 -8.47 6.83 -1.44
N GLU A 593 -8.40 7.31 -0.20
CA GLU A 593 -9.57 7.38 0.68
C GLU A 593 -10.56 8.47 0.22
N ILE A 594 -10.08 9.62 -0.25
CA ILE A 594 -10.93 10.65 -0.89
C ILE A 594 -11.70 10.06 -2.06
N ARG A 595 -11.04 9.34 -2.98
CA ARG A 595 -11.71 8.66 -4.10
C ARG A 595 -12.74 7.62 -3.67
N ARG A 596 -12.57 6.99 -2.50
CA ARG A 596 -13.59 6.09 -1.93
C ARG A 596 -14.78 6.88 -1.39
N LEU A 597 -14.52 7.99 -0.70
CA LEU A 597 -15.58 8.89 -0.24
C LEU A 597 -16.40 9.42 -1.43
N GLU A 598 -15.75 9.89 -2.49
CA GLU A 598 -16.41 10.37 -3.71
C GLU A 598 -17.39 9.34 -4.28
N ARG A 599 -16.97 8.07 -4.37
CA ARG A 599 -17.82 6.97 -4.83
C ARG A 599 -18.97 6.66 -3.89
N SER A 600 -18.75 6.74 -2.57
CA SER A 600 -19.79 6.43 -1.57
C SER A 600 -20.87 7.50 -1.47
N VAL A 601 -20.50 8.78 -1.64
CA VAL A 601 -21.40 9.93 -1.47
C VAL A 601 -21.96 10.43 -2.81
N GLY A 602 -21.31 10.11 -3.92
CA GLY A 602 -21.71 10.60 -5.26
C GLY A 602 -21.40 12.09 -5.48
N ARG A 603 -20.37 12.62 -4.82
CA ARG A 603 -19.87 14.01 -4.95
C ARG A 603 -18.36 13.98 -5.23
N ILE A 604 -17.82 15.00 -5.89
CA ILE A 604 -16.39 15.02 -6.29
C ILE A 604 -15.66 16.13 -5.53
N PHE A 605 -14.47 15.81 -4.99
CA PHE A 605 -13.67 16.78 -4.24
C PHE A 605 -13.08 17.83 -5.19
N GLY A 606 -13.53 19.08 -5.04
CA GLY A 606 -13.11 20.20 -5.88
C GLY A 606 -13.93 20.47 -7.15
N ASP A 607 -15.02 19.73 -7.36
CA ASP A 607 -15.99 20.01 -8.42
C ASP A 607 -16.87 21.23 -8.07
N PRO A 608 -16.92 22.30 -8.88
CA PRO A 608 -17.80 23.44 -8.63
C PRO A 608 -19.30 23.14 -8.65
N HIS A 609 -19.75 22.13 -9.39
CA HIS A 609 -21.18 21.86 -9.57
C HIS A 609 -21.75 20.92 -8.49
N ASN A 610 -21.02 19.86 -8.14
CA ASN A 610 -21.43 18.92 -7.10
C ASN A 610 -20.27 18.62 -6.12
N PRO A 611 -19.85 19.62 -5.33
CA PRO A 611 -18.66 19.52 -4.49
C PRO A 611 -18.83 18.54 -3.32
N LEU A 612 -17.80 17.74 -3.09
CA LEU A 612 -17.55 17.12 -1.79
C LEU A 612 -16.79 18.14 -0.92
N LEU A 613 -17.41 18.60 0.17
CA LEU A 613 -16.73 19.37 1.22
C LEU A 613 -16.43 18.48 2.42
N LEU A 614 -15.35 18.77 3.13
CA LEU A 614 -14.86 17.95 4.23
C LEU A 614 -14.75 18.75 5.53
N SER A 615 -14.95 18.08 6.65
CA SER A 615 -14.51 18.55 7.96
C SER A 615 -13.22 17.84 8.34
N VAL A 616 -12.24 18.58 8.85
CA VAL A 616 -10.99 18.04 9.39
C VAL A 616 -10.96 18.36 10.88
N ARG A 617 -11.08 17.31 11.71
CA ARG A 617 -11.26 17.43 13.15
C ARG A 617 -10.17 16.66 13.89
N SER A 618 -9.71 17.19 15.00
CA SER A 618 -8.81 16.46 15.90
C SER A 618 -9.52 15.26 16.57
N GLY A 619 -8.74 14.25 16.91
CA GLY A 619 -9.16 13.10 17.70
C GLY A 619 -8.04 12.70 18.66
N ALA A 620 -7.92 13.39 19.78
CA ALA A 620 -6.96 13.01 20.80
C ALA A 620 -7.40 11.73 21.55
N THR A 621 -6.42 10.96 22.03
CA THR A 621 -6.66 9.79 22.90
C THR A 621 -7.33 10.21 24.21
N ILE A 622 -6.98 11.40 24.72
CA ILE A 622 -7.54 11.98 25.93
C ILE A 622 -8.29 13.24 25.51
N SER A 623 -9.51 13.42 26.02
CA SER A 623 -10.36 14.54 25.64
C SER A 623 -9.74 15.86 26.09
N LEU A 624 -9.57 16.78 25.14
CA LEU A 624 -9.12 18.17 25.34
C LEU A 624 -10.23 19.10 24.83
N PRO A 625 -11.31 19.31 25.62
CA PRO A 625 -12.46 20.10 25.16
C PRO A 625 -12.05 21.53 24.83
N GLY A 626 -12.45 22.01 23.65
CA GLY A 626 -12.15 23.35 23.17
C GLY A 626 -10.71 23.61 22.71
N MET A 627 -9.72 22.88 23.24
CA MET A 627 -8.29 23.21 23.00
C MET A 627 -7.79 22.84 21.60
N MET A 628 -8.43 21.86 20.97
CA MET A 628 -7.96 21.32 19.70
C MET A 628 -8.71 21.92 18.52
N GLN A 629 -7.98 22.25 17.45
CA GLN A 629 -8.56 22.92 16.30
C GLN A 629 -9.41 21.96 15.45
N SER A 630 -10.42 22.51 14.79
CA SER A 630 -11.24 21.84 13.79
C SER A 630 -11.53 22.81 12.66
N ILE A 631 -11.54 22.31 11.42
CA ILE A 631 -11.73 23.13 10.22
C ILE A 631 -12.89 22.53 9.45
N LEU A 632 -13.91 23.33 9.20
CA LEU A 632 -15.10 22.94 8.46
C LEU A 632 -15.02 23.48 7.03
N ASN A 633 -15.82 22.88 6.13
CA ASN A 633 -15.96 23.30 4.74
C ASN A 633 -14.65 23.23 3.92
N VAL A 634 -13.70 22.36 4.30
CA VAL A 634 -12.45 22.16 3.56
C VAL A 634 -12.76 21.67 2.16
N GLY A 635 -12.12 22.30 1.17
CA GLY A 635 -12.36 22.10 -0.26
C GLY A 635 -13.20 23.20 -0.91
N ILE A 636 -13.71 24.17 -0.15
CA ILE A 636 -14.46 25.31 -0.70
C ILE A 636 -13.52 26.42 -1.17
N ASN A 637 -13.84 27.03 -2.29
CA ASN A 637 -13.23 28.25 -2.78
C ASN A 637 -14.29 29.12 -3.47
N GLU A 638 -13.92 30.28 -3.97
CA GLU A 638 -14.86 31.22 -4.59
C GLU A 638 -15.66 30.58 -5.74
N ARG A 639 -14.97 29.82 -6.62
CA ARG A 639 -15.60 29.12 -7.75
C ARG A 639 -16.59 28.04 -7.30
N ILE A 640 -16.23 27.28 -6.26
CA ILE A 640 -17.06 26.21 -5.69
C ILE A 640 -18.25 26.80 -4.92
N ALA A 641 -18.05 27.92 -4.21
CA ALA A 641 -19.14 28.63 -3.54
C ALA A 641 -20.15 29.18 -4.56
N GLU A 642 -19.67 29.77 -5.66
CA GLU A 642 -20.52 30.23 -6.76
C GLU A 642 -21.32 29.08 -7.38
N GLY A 643 -20.67 27.96 -7.74
CA GLY A 643 -21.36 26.79 -8.31
C GLY A 643 -22.35 26.14 -7.33
N LEU A 644 -21.98 26.01 -6.06
CA LEU A 644 -22.88 25.49 -5.01
C LEU A 644 -24.08 26.43 -4.79
N SER A 645 -23.90 27.75 -4.94
CA SER A 645 -24.98 28.73 -4.76
C SER A 645 -26.10 28.59 -5.80
N GLN A 646 -25.81 28.03 -6.97
CA GLN A 646 -26.79 27.76 -8.03
C GLN A 646 -27.73 26.59 -7.70
N LYS A 647 -27.36 25.74 -6.73
CA LYS A 647 -28.20 24.63 -6.28
C LYS A 647 -29.38 25.16 -5.46
N LYS A 648 -30.58 24.67 -5.76
CA LYS A 648 -31.82 25.07 -5.06
C LYS A 648 -31.65 24.88 -3.55
N GLY A 649 -31.85 25.96 -2.78
CA GLY A 649 -31.72 25.96 -1.32
C GLY A 649 -30.30 26.15 -0.78
N PHE A 650 -29.28 26.31 -1.63
CA PHE A 650 -27.88 26.47 -1.19
C PHE A 650 -27.32 27.89 -1.37
N ALA A 651 -28.05 28.80 -2.03
CA ALA A 651 -27.56 30.13 -2.36
C ALA A 651 -26.94 30.88 -1.16
N TRP A 652 -27.64 30.90 -0.02
CA TRP A 652 -27.12 31.51 1.20
C TRP A 652 -26.03 30.66 1.87
N ALA A 653 -26.28 29.34 1.99
CA ALA A 653 -25.41 28.41 2.70
C ALA A 653 -24.02 28.26 2.07
N ALA A 654 -23.92 28.34 0.75
CA ALA A 654 -22.66 28.25 0.02
C ALA A 654 -21.71 29.39 0.40
N TRP A 655 -22.21 30.63 0.37
CA TRP A 655 -21.42 31.81 0.71
C TRP A 655 -21.16 31.95 2.22
N ASP A 656 -22.10 31.56 3.09
CA ASP A 656 -21.81 31.48 4.54
C ASP A 656 -20.73 30.42 4.82
N SER A 657 -20.77 29.27 4.14
CA SER A 657 -19.75 28.23 4.30
C SER A 657 -18.37 28.70 3.83
N TYR A 658 -18.29 29.47 2.74
CA TYR A 658 -17.03 30.04 2.27
C TYR A 658 -16.48 31.09 3.24
N ARG A 659 -17.34 32.03 3.67
CA ARG A 659 -17.00 33.02 4.71
C ARG A 659 -16.48 32.34 5.98
N ARG A 660 -17.12 31.24 6.43
CA ARG A 660 -16.67 30.46 7.59
C ARG A 660 -15.30 29.85 7.38
N TYR A 661 -15.08 29.24 6.23
CA TYR A 661 -13.77 28.68 5.90
C TYR A 661 -12.68 29.75 5.97
N LEU A 662 -12.93 30.94 5.40
CA LEU A 662 -12.01 32.08 5.45
C LEU A 662 -11.76 32.55 6.90
N GLN A 663 -12.81 32.68 7.70
CA GLN A 663 -12.70 33.04 9.12
C GLN A 663 -11.83 32.03 9.87
N SER A 664 -12.15 30.74 9.77
CA SER A 664 -11.37 29.66 10.39
C SER A 664 -9.92 29.69 9.92
N TYR A 665 -9.67 29.84 8.62
CA TYR A 665 -8.32 29.91 8.05
C TYR A 665 -7.51 31.10 8.61
N GLY A 666 -8.11 32.28 8.68
CA GLY A 666 -7.45 33.46 9.24
C GLY A 666 -7.17 33.34 10.73
N MET A 667 -8.11 32.79 11.52
CA MET A 667 -7.89 32.50 12.94
C MET A 667 -6.73 31.51 13.13
N LEU A 668 -6.62 30.49 12.27
CA LEU A 668 -5.50 29.54 12.28
C LEU A 668 -4.16 30.17 11.90
N ARG A 669 -4.15 31.31 11.21
CA ARG A 669 -2.93 32.11 10.92
C ARG A 669 -2.69 33.19 11.98
N GLY A 670 -3.41 33.17 13.11
CA GLY A 670 -3.19 34.06 14.26
C GLY A 670 -3.99 35.35 14.25
N LEU A 671 -4.98 35.51 13.35
CA LEU A 671 -5.91 36.64 13.43
C LEU A 671 -6.91 36.45 14.57
N ASP A 672 -7.07 37.47 15.40
CA ASP A 672 -8.09 37.49 16.46
C ASP A 672 -9.49 37.45 15.84
N ARG A 673 -10.39 36.71 16.48
CA ARG A 673 -11.81 36.70 16.16
C ARG A 673 -12.45 38.09 16.14
N ASN A 674 -12.01 39.01 17.00
CA ASN A 674 -12.47 40.40 17.06
C ASN A 674 -12.34 41.13 15.71
N PHE A 675 -11.33 40.78 14.92
CA PHE A 675 -11.14 41.28 13.56
C PHE A 675 -12.36 40.95 12.67
N PHE A 676 -12.79 39.69 12.69
CA PHE A 676 -13.93 39.22 11.90
C PHE A 676 -15.26 39.72 12.45
N ASP A 677 -15.40 39.81 13.77
CA ASP A 677 -16.61 40.35 14.41
C ASP A 677 -16.81 41.83 14.04
N THR A 678 -15.74 42.63 14.00
CA THR A 678 -15.79 44.02 13.53
C THR A 678 -16.24 44.09 12.07
N LEU A 679 -15.71 43.22 11.22
CA LEU A 679 -16.01 43.22 9.79
C LEU A 679 -17.49 42.85 9.54
N ILE A 680 -18.01 41.78 10.15
CA ILE A 680 -19.41 41.41 9.97
C ILE A 680 -20.37 42.43 10.60
N ASN A 681 -20.01 43.06 11.72
CA ASN A 681 -20.83 44.09 12.35
C ASN A 681 -20.92 45.37 11.49
N THR A 682 -19.85 45.72 10.77
CA THR A 682 -19.88 46.81 9.78
C THR A 682 -20.91 46.53 8.69
N PHE A 683 -20.99 45.29 8.18
CA PHE A 683 -22.00 44.90 7.21
C PHE A 683 -23.42 44.84 7.80
N LYS A 684 -23.57 44.40 9.06
CA LYS A 684 -24.86 44.42 9.76
C LYS A 684 -25.42 45.84 9.87
N GLN A 685 -24.58 46.80 10.27
CA GLN A 685 -24.95 48.22 10.32
C GLN A 685 -25.28 48.76 8.94
N ARG A 686 -24.45 48.48 7.93
CA ARG A 686 -24.65 48.93 6.54
C ARG A 686 -25.98 48.48 5.95
N TYR A 687 -26.42 47.25 6.25
CA TYR A 687 -27.65 46.68 5.71
C TYR A 687 -28.84 46.71 6.69
N GLY A 688 -28.67 47.31 7.87
CA GLY A 688 -29.75 47.41 8.88
C GLY A 688 -30.23 46.06 9.42
N VAL A 689 -29.37 45.03 9.44
CA VAL A 689 -29.73 43.70 9.94
C VAL A 689 -29.14 43.45 11.33
N ASN A 690 -29.90 42.78 12.19
CA ASN A 690 -29.48 42.49 13.56
C ASN A 690 -28.82 41.11 13.69
N ARG A 691 -29.21 40.16 12.85
CA ARG A 691 -28.73 38.77 12.85
C ARG A 691 -28.16 38.40 11.49
N LYS A 692 -27.10 37.58 11.49
CA LYS A 692 -26.44 37.11 10.27
C LYS A 692 -27.40 36.41 9.30
N ILE A 693 -28.33 35.62 9.81
CA ILE A 693 -29.32 34.90 9.00
C ILE A 693 -30.27 35.83 8.21
N GLN A 694 -30.32 37.12 8.57
CA GLN A 694 -31.15 38.12 7.87
C GLN A 694 -30.46 38.70 6.63
N PHE A 695 -29.17 38.40 6.39
CA PHE A 695 -28.53 38.77 5.12
C PHE A 695 -29.17 37.98 3.97
N SER A 696 -29.45 38.65 2.86
CA SER A 696 -29.78 37.99 1.59
C SER A 696 -28.58 37.21 1.05
N PRO A 697 -28.79 36.24 0.13
CA PRO A 697 -27.70 35.49 -0.51
C PRO A 697 -26.61 36.38 -1.13
N GLU A 698 -26.99 37.48 -1.78
CA GLU A 698 -26.02 38.41 -2.37
C GLU A 698 -25.26 39.21 -1.31
N GLN A 699 -25.92 39.59 -0.22
CA GLN A 699 -25.25 40.28 0.89
C GLN A 699 -24.21 39.40 1.57
N ILE A 700 -24.53 38.12 1.84
CA ILE A 700 -23.56 37.21 2.47
C ILE A 700 -22.39 36.87 1.53
N ARG A 701 -22.62 36.84 0.21
CA ARG A 701 -21.57 36.76 -0.82
C ARG A 701 -20.60 37.94 -0.72
N LEU A 702 -21.11 39.17 -0.67
CA LEU A 702 -20.28 40.37 -0.50
C LEU A 702 -19.49 40.35 0.82
N VAL A 703 -20.09 39.84 1.90
CA VAL A 703 -19.38 39.63 3.17
C VAL A 703 -18.25 38.62 2.98
N ALA A 704 -18.49 37.46 2.37
CA ALA A 704 -17.45 36.45 2.13
C ALA A 704 -16.26 37.00 1.32
N LEU A 705 -16.54 37.76 0.26
CA LEU A 705 -15.50 38.40 -0.55
C LEU A 705 -14.73 39.48 0.22
N ALA A 706 -15.40 40.20 1.14
CA ALA A 706 -14.72 41.13 2.03
C ALA A 706 -13.81 40.42 3.05
N TYR A 707 -14.20 39.25 3.55
CA TYR A 707 -13.32 38.41 4.38
C TYR A 707 -12.07 38.00 3.58
N LYS A 708 -12.23 37.56 2.33
CA LYS A 708 -11.12 37.16 1.47
C LYS A 708 -10.13 38.32 1.27
N ARG A 709 -10.62 39.49 0.85
CA ARG A 709 -9.80 40.70 0.68
C ARG A 709 -9.10 41.11 1.98
N ALA A 710 -9.82 41.05 3.10
CA ALA A 710 -9.24 41.41 4.40
C ALA A 710 -8.10 40.45 4.83
N LEU A 711 -8.12 39.19 4.40
CA LEU A 711 -7.01 38.25 4.59
C LEU A 711 -5.84 38.57 3.66
N GLU A 712 -6.11 38.85 2.39
CA GLU A 712 -5.10 39.24 1.39
C GLU A 712 -4.37 40.53 1.81
N ASP A 713 -5.10 41.54 2.30
CA ASP A 713 -4.55 42.80 2.83
C ASP A 713 -3.63 42.58 4.05
N LYS A 714 -3.79 41.46 4.76
CA LYS A 714 -2.92 41.03 5.86
C LYS A 714 -1.76 40.13 5.41
N GLY A 715 -1.60 39.91 4.10
CA GLY A 715 -0.58 39.04 3.53
C GLY A 715 -0.87 37.55 3.73
N LEU A 716 -2.12 37.18 4.02
CA LEU A 716 -2.53 35.79 4.21
C LEU A 716 -3.17 35.24 2.93
N GLU A 717 -2.37 34.54 2.13
CA GLU A 717 -2.87 33.83 0.96
C GLU A 717 -3.66 32.58 1.37
N VAL A 718 -4.91 32.51 0.93
CA VAL A 718 -5.80 31.36 1.15
C VAL A 718 -5.60 30.36 -0.01
N PRO A 719 -5.31 29.08 0.25
CA PRO A 719 -5.10 28.11 -0.83
C PRO A 719 -6.38 27.95 -1.66
N GLU A 720 -6.29 28.19 -2.97
CA GLU A 720 -7.43 28.05 -3.88
C GLU A 720 -7.67 26.59 -4.31
N ARG A 721 -6.63 25.75 -4.28
CA ARG A 721 -6.71 24.34 -4.65
C ARG A 721 -7.24 23.51 -3.47
N PRO A 722 -8.35 22.77 -3.62
CA PRO A 722 -8.92 21.95 -2.54
C PRO A 722 -7.95 20.95 -1.90
N TRP A 723 -7.04 20.39 -2.70
CA TRP A 723 -6.01 19.47 -2.20
C TRP A 723 -5.04 20.14 -1.23
N ASP A 724 -4.56 21.34 -1.58
CA ASP A 724 -3.62 22.11 -0.76
C ASP A 724 -4.32 22.55 0.54
N GLN A 725 -5.60 22.91 0.47
CA GLN A 725 -6.43 23.18 1.66
C GLN A 725 -6.52 21.97 2.60
N LEU A 726 -6.73 20.77 2.05
CA LEU A 726 -6.85 19.55 2.86
C LEU A 726 -5.52 19.20 3.53
N GLN A 727 -4.40 19.30 2.81
CA GLN A 727 -3.08 19.05 3.38
C GLN A 727 -2.76 20.04 4.50
N ASP A 728 -2.94 21.34 4.26
CA ASP A 728 -2.74 22.39 5.27
C ASP A 728 -3.64 22.15 6.50
N ALA A 729 -4.91 21.80 6.28
CA ALA A 729 -5.85 21.50 7.36
C ALA A 729 -5.41 20.30 8.22
N ILE A 730 -4.94 19.21 7.60
CA ILE A 730 -4.47 18.02 8.33
C ILE A 730 -3.26 18.36 9.20
N PHE A 731 -2.25 19.02 8.64
CA PHE A 731 -1.04 19.36 9.38
C PHE A 731 -1.30 20.36 10.50
N ARG A 732 -2.18 21.33 10.29
CA ARG A 732 -2.56 22.27 11.36
C ARG A 732 -3.32 21.63 12.50
N VAL A 733 -4.21 20.68 12.20
CA VAL A 733 -4.90 19.93 13.26
C VAL A 733 -3.89 19.10 14.07
N ILE A 734 -2.88 18.53 13.43
CA ILE A 734 -1.75 17.86 14.10
C ILE A 734 -0.97 18.85 14.97
N ASP A 735 -0.59 20.00 14.42
CA ASP A 735 0.20 21.03 15.10
C ASP A 735 -0.57 21.69 16.25
N SER A 736 -1.90 21.71 16.20
CA SER A 736 -2.73 22.27 17.28
C SER A 736 -2.55 21.54 18.62
N TRP A 737 -2.07 20.29 18.60
CA TRP A 737 -1.63 19.58 19.80
C TRP A 737 -0.48 20.30 20.51
N ASN A 738 0.38 21.00 19.77
CA ASN A 738 1.51 21.75 20.28
C ASN A 738 1.20 23.23 20.54
N SER A 739 -0.06 23.64 20.43
CA SER A 739 -0.47 25.00 20.82
C SER A 739 -0.18 25.27 22.30
N GLU A 740 0.08 26.53 22.63
CA GLU A 740 0.40 26.96 23.99
C GLU A 740 -0.70 26.55 24.98
N GLN A 741 -1.96 26.78 24.62
CA GLN A 741 -3.12 26.42 25.45
C GLN A 741 -3.25 24.91 25.67
N ALA A 742 -3.06 24.10 24.61
CA ALA A 742 -3.09 22.65 24.75
C ALA A 742 -1.96 22.14 25.66
N ARG A 743 -0.76 22.74 25.59
CA ARG A 743 0.37 22.41 26.48
C ARG A 743 0.10 22.83 27.93
N ILE A 744 -0.48 24.01 28.17
CA ILE A 744 -0.86 24.45 29.51
C ILE A 744 -1.88 23.48 30.11
N TYR A 745 -2.95 23.16 29.37
CA TYR A 745 -3.97 22.22 29.83
C TYR A 745 -3.38 20.84 30.14
N ARG A 746 -2.55 20.28 29.25
CA ARG A 746 -1.90 18.97 29.50
C ARG A 746 -1.02 18.97 30.73
N ARG A 747 -0.21 20.02 30.95
CA ARG A 747 0.65 20.12 32.13
C ARG A 747 -0.16 20.11 33.43
N GLN A 748 -1.26 20.84 33.46
CA GLN A 748 -2.14 20.88 34.64
C GLN A 748 -2.91 19.60 34.88
N MET A 749 -3.32 18.92 33.82
CA MET A 749 -3.98 17.62 33.90
C MET A 749 -2.97 16.45 34.03
N HIS A 750 -1.68 16.74 34.17
CA HIS A 750 -0.58 15.75 34.25
C HIS A 750 -0.58 14.74 33.07
N LEU A 751 -0.85 15.23 31.86
CA LEU A 751 -0.89 14.43 30.63
C LEU A 751 0.44 14.48 29.89
N SER A 752 0.88 13.34 29.35
CA SER A 752 2.08 13.23 28.51
C SER A 752 1.89 13.87 27.13
N ASP A 753 2.93 14.53 26.62
CA ASP A 753 2.95 15.10 25.27
C ASP A 753 3.01 14.03 24.16
N GLU A 754 3.46 12.82 24.48
CA GLU A 754 3.67 11.70 23.54
C GLU A 754 2.39 10.98 23.08
N TRP A 755 1.23 11.31 23.68
CA TRP A 755 -0.05 10.72 23.27
C TRP A 755 -0.44 11.09 21.84
N GLY A 756 -0.20 12.35 21.46
CA GLY A 756 -0.54 12.89 20.15
C GLY A 756 -2.04 12.98 19.85
N THR A 757 -2.33 13.31 18.59
CA THR A 757 -3.70 13.44 18.08
C THR A 757 -3.88 12.67 16.78
N ALA A 758 -5.05 12.03 16.61
CA ALA A 758 -5.51 11.54 15.32
C ALA A 758 -6.20 12.69 14.55
N VAL A 759 -6.35 12.53 13.24
CA VAL A 759 -7.09 13.48 12.39
C VAL A 759 -8.25 12.76 11.72
N ILE A 760 -9.45 13.27 11.94
CA ILE A 760 -10.69 12.74 11.41
C ILE A 760 -11.07 13.60 10.20
N VAL A 761 -11.08 12.98 9.02
CA VAL A 761 -11.52 13.62 7.78
C VAL A 761 -12.87 13.03 7.40
N GLN A 762 -13.91 13.87 7.42
CA GLN A 762 -15.29 13.42 7.30
C GLN A 762 -16.06 14.30 6.32
N THR A 763 -17.05 13.73 5.65
CA THR A 763 -17.95 14.46 4.75
C THR A 763 -18.73 15.53 5.53
N MET A 764 -18.79 16.75 4.98
CA MET A 764 -19.60 17.84 5.55
C MET A 764 -21.10 17.53 5.44
N ILE A 765 -21.81 17.82 6.53
CA ILE A 765 -23.27 17.85 6.62
C ILE A 765 -23.67 19.29 6.99
N PHE A 766 -24.66 19.85 6.30
CA PHE A 766 -25.01 21.27 6.43
C PHE A 766 -26.26 21.48 7.29
N GLY A 767 -26.07 21.98 8.51
CA GLY A 767 -27.17 22.47 9.37
C GLY A 767 -27.67 23.88 9.00
N ASN A 768 -27.01 24.55 8.04
CA ASN A 768 -27.25 25.94 7.66
C ASN A 768 -27.90 26.13 6.28
N LEU A 769 -28.59 25.11 5.76
CA LEU A 769 -29.23 25.17 4.45
C LEU A 769 -30.48 26.08 4.45
N ASN A 770 -31.36 25.87 5.42
CA ASN A 770 -32.65 26.54 5.55
C ASN A 770 -33.19 26.34 6.97
N ASP A 771 -34.46 26.70 7.19
CA ASP A 771 -35.19 26.54 8.45
C ASP A 771 -35.57 25.08 8.78
N GLN A 772 -35.45 24.15 7.83
CA GLN A 772 -35.62 22.71 8.01
C GLN A 772 -34.31 21.96 8.26
N ALA A 773 -33.18 22.67 8.30
CA ALA A 773 -31.87 22.14 8.64
C ALA A 773 -31.38 22.73 9.96
N GLY A 774 -30.63 21.97 10.75
CA GLY A 774 -30.14 22.45 12.03
C GLY A 774 -29.05 21.58 12.64
N SER A 775 -28.43 22.09 13.69
CA SER A 775 -27.44 21.37 14.49
C SER A 775 -27.85 21.43 15.96
N GLY A 776 -27.34 20.48 16.76
CA GLY A 776 -27.57 20.48 18.19
C GLY A 776 -26.64 19.56 18.96
N VAL A 777 -26.69 19.72 20.28
CA VAL A 777 -26.00 18.87 21.24
C VAL A 777 -27.01 18.38 22.25
N ILE A 778 -27.09 17.06 22.46
CA ILE A 778 -27.95 16.44 23.45
C ILE A 778 -27.13 15.72 24.51
N PHE A 779 -27.62 15.76 25.74
CA PHE A 779 -27.32 14.82 26.78
C PHE A 779 -28.46 13.81 26.84
N THR A 780 -28.09 12.53 26.94
CA THR A 780 -29.06 11.44 27.09
C THR A 780 -29.81 11.46 28.42
N ARG A 781 -29.30 12.21 29.41
CA ARG A 781 -29.95 12.49 30.68
C ARG A 781 -29.75 13.96 31.03
N ASP A 782 -30.78 14.57 31.62
CA ASP A 782 -30.69 15.88 32.25
C ASP A 782 -29.58 15.91 33.32
N PRO A 783 -28.53 16.74 33.16
CA PRO A 783 -27.44 16.86 34.13
C PRO A 783 -27.85 17.35 35.53
N LYS A 784 -29.01 18.00 35.66
CA LYS A 784 -29.55 18.53 36.92
C LYS A 784 -30.57 17.59 37.57
N SER A 785 -31.10 16.62 36.82
CA SER A 785 -32.13 15.73 37.31
C SER A 785 -31.56 14.47 37.96
N ALA A 786 -32.13 14.09 39.11
CA ALA A 786 -31.93 12.78 39.72
C ALA A 786 -32.86 11.70 39.14
N ALA A 787 -33.71 12.04 38.16
CA ALA A 787 -34.64 11.08 37.56
C ALA A 787 -33.89 9.96 36.82
N PRO A 788 -34.22 8.68 37.07
CA PRO A 788 -33.64 7.57 36.33
C PRO A 788 -34.13 7.54 34.88
N GLY A 789 -33.32 6.98 33.98
CA GLY A 789 -33.67 6.76 32.58
C GLY A 789 -33.24 7.86 31.62
N ILE A 790 -33.61 7.70 30.34
CA ILE A 790 -33.28 8.63 29.26
C ILE A 790 -34.23 9.83 29.30
N ASN A 791 -33.65 11.02 29.43
CA ASN A 791 -34.37 12.29 29.42
C ASN A 791 -33.52 13.28 28.60
N LEU A 792 -33.87 13.45 27.32
CA LEU A 792 -33.07 14.28 26.42
C LEU A 792 -33.08 15.74 26.87
N TYR A 793 -31.88 16.29 27.06
CA TYR A 793 -31.64 17.65 27.50
C TYR A 793 -30.51 18.27 26.67
N GLY A 794 -30.60 19.55 26.31
CA GLY A 794 -29.49 20.22 25.63
C GLY A 794 -29.95 21.42 24.79
N ASP A 795 -29.19 21.73 23.75
CA ASP A 795 -29.39 22.91 22.92
C ASP A 795 -29.39 22.55 21.43
N PHE A 796 -30.31 23.15 20.65
CA PHE A 796 -30.31 23.09 19.19
C PHE A 796 -30.67 24.43 18.57
N ILE A 797 -30.38 24.58 17.27
CA ILE A 797 -30.79 25.74 16.48
C ILE A 797 -30.78 25.38 14.99
N PHE A 798 -31.78 25.88 14.26
CA PHE A 798 -31.91 25.72 12.81
C PHE A 798 -31.16 26.82 12.05
N GLY A 799 -30.75 26.53 10.81
CA GLY A 799 -30.10 27.49 9.93
C GLY A 799 -28.66 27.88 10.31
N VAL A 800 -27.96 27.04 11.09
CA VAL A 800 -26.58 27.27 11.54
C VAL A 800 -25.72 26.01 11.47
N GLN A 801 -24.40 26.16 11.54
CA GLN A 801 -23.47 25.03 11.68
C GLN A 801 -23.18 24.78 13.16
N GLY A 802 -22.90 23.53 13.53
CA GLY A 802 -22.74 23.11 14.93
C GLY A 802 -21.71 23.90 15.75
N ASP A 803 -20.69 24.46 15.10
CA ASP A 803 -19.68 25.29 15.77
C ASP A 803 -20.29 26.53 16.46
N ASP A 804 -21.36 27.12 15.91
CA ASP A 804 -22.04 28.28 16.51
C ASP A 804 -22.68 27.96 17.88
N ILE A 805 -23.07 26.68 18.07
CA ILE A 805 -23.72 26.19 19.29
C ILE A 805 -22.67 26.00 20.38
N VAL A 806 -21.58 25.31 20.04
CA VAL A 806 -20.50 24.99 20.98
C VAL A 806 -19.77 26.27 21.42
N SER A 807 -19.56 27.20 20.50
CA SER A 807 -18.97 28.52 20.80
C SER A 807 -19.90 29.48 21.55
N GLY A 808 -21.20 29.16 21.67
CA GLY A 808 -22.16 29.95 22.45
C GLY A 808 -22.54 31.30 21.83
N LEU A 809 -22.39 31.45 20.52
CA LEU A 809 -22.53 32.74 19.81
C LEU A 809 -23.94 33.08 19.38
N VAL A 810 -24.80 32.08 19.39
CA VAL A 810 -26.20 32.18 19.01
C VAL A 810 -27.08 31.81 20.19
N ALA A 811 -28.24 32.45 20.29
CA ALA A 811 -29.27 32.04 21.23
C ALA A 811 -29.86 30.70 20.75
N THR A 812 -29.74 29.68 21.59
CA THR A 812 -30.19 28.31 21.31
C THR A 812 -31.61 28.06 21.79
N TYR A 813 -32.23 27.02 21.25
CA TYR A 813 -33.53 26.49 21.67
C TYR A 813 -33.36 25.16 22.42
N PRO A 814 -34.27 24.86 23.37
CA PRO A 814 -34.22 23.63 24.18
C PRO A 814 -34.55 22.38 23.36
N ILE A 815 -34.00 21.23 23.77
CA ILE A 815 -34.23 19.94 23.08
C ILE A 815 -35.62 19.37 23.40
N SER A 816 -36.01 19.34 24.68
CA SER A 816 -37.30 18.79 25.12
C SER A 816 -38.28 19.87 25.57
N GLU A 817 -39.58 19.57 25.49
CA GLU A 817 -40.64 20.43 26.00
C GLU A 817 -40.54 20.64 27.51
N LYS A 818 -40.13 19.60 28.25
CA LYS A 818 -39.86 19.69 29.68
C LYS A 818 -38.80 20.75 29.99
N GLN A 819 -37.70 20.75 29.24
CA GLN A 819 -36.64 21.74 29.36
C GLN A 819 -37.16 23.15 29.03
N ARG A 820 -37.93 23.29 27.95
CA ARG A 820 -38.53 24.58 27.54
C ARG A 820 -39.40 25.19 28.65
N VAL A 821 -40.31 24.41 29.23
CA VAL A 821 -41.21 24.87 30.29
C VAL A 821 -40.46 25.23 31.57
N THR A 822 -39.33 24.57 31.85
CA THR A 822 -38.57 24.77 33.09
C THR A 822 -37.61 25.96 32.99
N GLU A 823 -36.85 26.06 31.90
CA GLU A 823 -35.70 26.97 31.80
C GLU A 823 -35.87 28.11 30.79
N ARG A 824 -36.80 27.99 29.82
CA ARG A 824 -36.92 28.89 28.67
C ARG A 824 -38.39 29.20 28.35
N LYS A 825 -39.14 29.67 29.35
CA LYS A 825 -40.59 29.97 29.25
C LYS A 825 -40.92 31.08 28.25
N ASP A 826 -39.91 31.85 27.86
CA ASP A 826 -39.96 32.97 26.92
C ASP A 826 -40.03 32.54 25.44
N THR A 827 -39.73 31.26 25.12
CA THR A 827 -39.83 30.72 23.76
C THR A 827 -40.89 29.62 23.65
N ALA A 828 -41.54 29.57 22.49
CA ALA A 828 -42.48 28.52 22.09
C ALA A 828 -41.82 27.37 21.30
N ILE A 829 -40.50 27.43 21.08
CA ILE A 829 -39.77 26.50 20.21
C ILE A 829 -39.01 25.46 21.03
N SER A 830 -39.13 24.18 20.67
CA SER A 830 -38.27 23.07 21.11
C SER A 830 -38.03 22.07 19.98
N LEU A 831 -37.00 21.22 20.09
CA LEU A 831 -36.75 20.19 19.06
C LEU A 831 -37.89 19.17 19.04
N GLU A 832 -38.37 18.78 20.23
CA GLU A 832 -39.48 17.85 20.41
C GLU A 832 -40.77 18.32 19.73
N ALA A 833 -41.14 19.60 19.88
CA ALA A 833 -42.36 20.15 19.31
C ALA A 833 -42.22 20.49 17.81
N ASN A 834 -41.08 21.06 17.40
CA ASN A 834 -40.91 21.58 16.04
C ASN A 834 -40.33 20.57 15.05
N PHE A 835 -39.57 19.57 15.53
CA PHE A 835 -38.93 18.54 14.70
C PHE A 835 -39.14 17.14 15.31
N PRO A 836 -40.40 16.68 15.46
CA PRO A 836 -40.73 15.46 16.19
C PRO A 836 -40.09 14.20 15.59
N GLU A 837 -39.90 14.15 14.28
CA GLU A 837 -39.22 13.02 13.63
C GLU A 837 -37.74 12.93 13.99
N ILE A 838 -37.05 14.07 14.04
CA ILE A 838 -35.64 14.17 14.44
C ILE A 838 -35.50 13.79 15.91
N PHE A 839 -36.34 14.39 16.77
CA PHE A 839 -36.35 14.09 18.19
C PHE A 839 -36.63 12.60 18.48
N GLY A 840 -37.66 12.02 17.83
CA GLY A 840 -38.00 10.61 17.99
C GLY A 840 -36.89 9.68 17.53
N GLN A 841 -36.20 10.01 16.43
CA GLN A 841 -35.05 9.24 15.97
C GLN A 841 -33.87 9.36 16.94
N LEU A 842 -33.57 10.55 17.47
CA LEU A 842 -32.54 10.73 18.50
C LEU A 842 -32.84 9.91 19.76
N LEU A 843 -34.09 9.94 20.24
CA LEU A 843 -34.51 9.16 21.40
C LEU A 843 -34.27 7.67 21.17
N ARG A 844 -34.71 7.15 20.02
CA ARG A 844 -34.49 5.74 19.63
C ARG A 844 -32.99 5.38 19.58
N LEU A 845 -32.15 6.23 18.99
CA LEU A 845 -30.72 6.00 18.93
C LEU A 845 -30.08 6.00 20.34
N CYS A 846 -30.53 6.88 21.23
CA CYS A 846 -30.09 6.91 22.62
C CYS A 846 -30.52 5.67 23.41
N GLU A 847 -31.75 5.16 23.19
CA GLU A 847 -32.24 3.91 23.78
C GLU A 847 -31.38 2.72 23.36
N ILE A 848 -31.09 2.60 22.07
CA ILE A 848 -30.18 1.56 21.55
C ILE A 848 -28.82 1.68 22.24
N LEU A 849 -28.25 2.89 22.31
CA LEU A 849 -26.91 3.10 22.83
C LEU A 849 -26.80 2.75 24.33
N ILE A 850 -27.77 3.17 25.15
CA ILE A 850 -27.73 2.99 26.61
C ILE A 850 -28.28 1.63 27.02
N TYR A 851 -29.47 1.26 26.55
CA TYR A 851 -30.16 0.06 27.04
C TYR A 851 -29.70 -1.21 26.34
N GLU A 852 -29.53 -1.19 25.01
CA GLU A 852 -29.09 -2.37 24.26
C GLU A 852 -27.57 -2.52 24.25
N LYS A 853 -26.83 -1.44 23.99
CA LYS A 853 -25.36 -1.45 23.89
C LYS A 853 -24.65 -1.20 25.22
N ARG A 854 -25.40 -0.89 26.29
CA ARG A 854 -24.90 -0.74 27.67
C ARG A 854 -23.85 0.37 27.81
N PHE A 855 -23.94 1.42 27.00
CA PHE A 855 -23.12 2.62 27.22
C PHE A 855 -23.64 3.37 28.45
N ASN A 856 -22.72 4.04 29.16
CA ASN A 856 -23.11 5.07 30.12
C ASN A 856 -23.83 6.22 29.43
N HIS A 857 -24.47 7.10 30.19
CA HIS A 857 -25.11 8.28 29.61
C HIS A 857 -24.11 9.09 28.77
N GLN A 858 -24.53 9.44 27.56
CA GLN A 858 -23.70 10.12 26.56
C GLN A 858 -24.12 11.57 26.36
N GLU A 859 -23.18 12.35 25.87
CA GLU A 859 -23.37 13.60 25.14
C GLU A 859 -23.14 13.35 23.65
N ILE A 860 -24.07 13.80 22.82
CA ILE A 860 -24.11 13.52 21.39
C ILE A 860 -24.25 14.84 20.61
N GLU A 861 -23.32 15.07 19.68
CA GLU A 861 -23.42 16.14 18.69
C GLU A 861 -24.11 15.61 17.44
N PHE A 862 -25.14 16.31 16.96
CA PHE A 862 -25.90 15.91 15.78
C PHE A 862 -26.16 17.10 14.84
N THR A 863 -26.45 16.79 13.59
CA THR A 863 -26.87 17.76 12.58
C THR A 863 -27.88 17.09 11.65
N PHE A 864 -28.87 17.85 11.19
CA PHE A 864 -29.81 17.40 10.20
C PHE A 864 -29.90 18.38 9.03
N GLU A 865 -29.87 17.86 7.80
CA GLU A 865 -30.01 18.69 6.58
C GLU A 865 -31.49 18.90 6.19
N GLN A 866 -32.38 18.05 6.72
CA GLN A 866 -33.81 18.04 6.50
C GLN A 866 -34.52 17.56 7.76
N ALA A 867 -35.76 17.99 7.98
CA ALA A 867 -36.60 17.66 9.13
C ALA A 867 -37.15 16.21 9.13
N THR A 868 -36.40 15.25 8.60
CA THR A 868 -36.79 13.84 8.46
C THR A 868 -35.76 12.93 9.13
N ARG A 869 -36.16 11.70 9.47
CA ARG A 869 -35.25 10.71 10.09
C ARG A 869 -33.98 10.44 9.28
N GLU A 870 -34.08 10.44 7.95
CA GLU A 870 -32.97 10.23 7.02
C GLU A 870 -32.00 11.43 6.97
N GLY A 871 -32.51 12.62 7.27
CA GLY A 871 -31.70 13.83 7.32
C GLY A 871 -30.80 13.93 8.55
N LEU A 872 -31.02 13.10 9.59
CA LEU A 872 -30.27 13.14 10.85
C LEU A 872 -28.91 12.44 10.74
N HIS A 873 -27.86 13.14 11.17
CA HIS A 873 -26.50 12.62 11.25
C HIS A 873 -25.89 12.81 12.64
N ILE A 874 -25.21 11.77 13.13
CA ILE A 874 -24.45 11.81 14.39
C ILE A 874 -23.00 12.16 14.09
N LEU A 875 -22.51 13.27 14.66
CA LEU A 875 -21.20 13.84 14.39
C LEU A 875 -20.17 13.51 15.48
N GLN A 876 -20.64 13.22 16.69
CA GLN A 876 -19.78 12.86 17.82
C GLN A 876 -20.62 12.22 18.91
N THR A 877 -20.02 11.32 19.69
CA THR A 877 -20.52 10.91 21.00
C THR A 877 -19.36 10.90 21.99
N ARG A 878 -19.65 11.23 23.24
CA ARG A 878 -18.72 11.06 24.37
C ARG A 878 -19.50 10.76 25.63
N GLU A 879 -18.82 10.15 26.59
CA GLU A 879 -19.42 9.91 27.89
C GLU A 879 -19.72 11.25 28.59
N MET A 880 -20.93 11.34 29.16
CA MET A 880 -21.38 12.50 29.90
C MET A 880 -20.65 12.55 31.24
N VAL A 881 -20.05 13.71 31.56
CA VAL A 881 -19.45 13.94 32.88
C VAL A 881 -20.58 13.97 33.91
N GLN A 882 -20.58 13.02 34.84
CA GLN A 882 -21.56 13.01 35.93
C GLN A 882 -21.20 14.10 36.95
N ARG A 883 -22.16 14.95 37.30
CA ARG A 883 -21.99 15.94 38.36
C ARG A 883 -21.99 15.21 39.70
N GLU A 884 -20.90 15.32 40.46
CA GLU A 884 -20.89 14.86 41.85
C GLU A 884 -21.87 15.72 42.65
N THR A 885 -22.88 15.10 43.27
CA THR A 885 -23.73 15.75 44.27
C THR A 885 -22.95 15.87 45.58
N THR A 886 -21.91 16.71 45.60
CA THR A 886 -21.23 17.11 46.83
C THR A 886 -21.98 18.26 47.52
N LYS A 887 -21.70 18.50 48.80
CA LYS A 887 -22.25 19.62 49.59
C LYS A 887 -21.93 20.95 48.88
N LEU A 888 -22.86 21.48 48.09
CA LEU A 888 -22.69 22.78 47.44
C LEU A 888 -22.94 23.89 48.47
N PRO A 889 -22.09 24.93 48.54
CA PRO A 889 -22.39 26.10 49.35
C PRO A 889 -23.64 26.79 48.79
N ILE A 890 -24.54 27.23 49.66
CA ILE A 890 -25.72 28.03 49.30
C ILE A 890 -25.62 29.41 49.97
N PHE A 891 -26.23 30.43 49.37
CA PHE A 891 -26.29 31.75 50.02
C PHE A 891 -27.27 31.71 51.18
N LYS A 892 -26.94 32.39 52.30
CA LYS A 892 -27.86 32.54 53.43
C LYS A 892 -29.04 33.42 53.00
N GLU A 893 -30.25 32.92 53.16
CA GLU A 893 -31.49 33.64 52.84
C GLU A 893 -31.67 34.87 53.76
N THR A 894 -31.30 36.04 53.25
CA THR A 894 -31.47 37.34 53.92
C THR A 894 -32.28 38.30 53.06
N ARG A 895 -32.89 39.33 53.69
CA ARG A 895 -33.56 40.41 52.92
C ARG A 895 -32.59 41.14 51.98
N ALA A 896 -31.32 41.26 52.37
CA ALA A 896 -30.28 41.89 51.56
C ALA A 896 -29.99 41.08 50.28
N LEU A 897 -29.93 39.74 50.36
CA LEU A 897 -29.75 38.85 49.21
C LEU A 897 -30.92 38.96 48.22
N LYS A 898 -32.16 38.98 48.71
CA LYS A 898 -33.34 39.09 47.83
C LYS A 898 -33.39 40.42 47.07
N ASN A 899 -32.99 41.50 47.73
CA ASN A 899 -32.97 42.83 47.13
C ASN A 899 -31.79 43.06 46.17
N SER A 900 -30.74 42.23 46.23
CA SER A 900 -29.54 42.36 45.38
C SER A 900 -29.58 41.48 44.13
N LEU A 901 -30.67 40.72 43.89
CA LEU A 901 -30.81 39.86 42.73
C LEU A 901 -30.82 40.68 41.43
N LEU A 902 -29.80 40.49 40.60
CA LEU A 902 -29.68 41.12 39.28
C LEU A 902 -30.45 40.32 38.21
N GLY A 903 -30.57 39.01 38.40
CA GLY A 903 -31.35 38.11 37.57
C GLY A 903 -30.76 36.70 37.56
N ASN A 904 -31.19 35.90 36.59
CA ASN A 904 -30.76 34.52 36.43
C ASN A 904 -30.19 34.27 35.03
N GLY A 905 -29.06 33.59 34.97
CA GLY A 905 -28.54 32.92 33.77
C GLY A 905 -28.75 31.41 33.87
N ILE A 906 -27.90 30.64 33.19
CA ILE A 906 -27.87 29.18 33.24
C ILE A 906 -26.74 28.74 34.18
N GLY A 907 -27.11 28.13 35.31
CA GLY A 907 -26.15 27.51 36.23
C GLY A 907 -25.49 26.26 35.62
N VAL A 908 -24.16 26.27 35.47
CA VAL A 908 -23.42 25.18 34.82
C VAL A 908 -22.62 24.32 35.81
N SER A 909 -22.05 24.91 36.87
CA SER A 909 -21.31 24.16 37.89
C SER A 909 -21.10 24.97 39.16
N GLY A 910 -20.97 24.28 40.29
CA GLY A 910 -20.69 24.89 41.60
C GLY A 910 -21.94 25.42 42.31
N GLY A 911 -21.73 25.99 43.50
CA GLY A 911 -22.76 26.63 44.32
C GLY A 911 -22.47 28.13 44.51
N ALA A 912 -22.91 28.68 45.63
CA ALA A 912 -22.71 30.08 46.01
C ALA A 912 -21.23 30.50 46.11
N LEU A 913 -20.83 31.48 45.29
CA LEU A 913 -19.52 32.11 45.27
C LEU A 913 -19.65 33.63 45.31
N SER A 914 -18.96 34.27 46.27
CA SER A 914 -18.81 35.74 46.34
C SER A 914 -17.35 36.10 46.06
N GLY A 915 -17.11 36.96 45.07
CA GLY A 915 -15.76 37.32 44.64
C GLY A 915 -15.68 38.69 43.98
N ARG A 916 -14.45 39.14 43.70
CA ARG A 916 -14.18 40.38 42.96
C ARG A 916 -14.41 40.15 41.47
N ALA A 917 -15.14 41.06 40.82
CA ALA A 917 -15.32 41.06 39.38
C ALA A 917 -14.00 41.45 38.68
N VAL A 918 -13.56 40.65 37.71
CA VAL A 918 -12.35 40.90 36.91
C VAL A 918 -12.63 40.70 35.42
N TYR A 919 -11.95 41.47 34.57
CA TYR A 919 -12.15 41.50 33.12
C TYR A 919 -10.88 41.20 32.31
N SER A 920 -9.69 41.29 32.92
CA SER A 920 -8.41 40.99 32.24
C SER A 920 -7.45 40.19 33.12
N GLU A 921 -6.41 39.62 32.50
CA GLU A 921 -5.35 38.89 33.20
C GLU A 921 -4.50 39.82 34.08
N GLU A 922 -4.31 41.07 33.67
CA GLU A 922 -3.66 42.09 34.51
C GLU A 922 -4.44 42.36 35.80
N GLU A 923 -5.77 42.50 35.71
CA GLU A 923 -6.62 42.67 36.90
C GLU A 923 -6.53 41.45 37.81
N ILE A 924 -6.55 40.24 37.24
CA ILE A 924 -6.38 39.00 38.00
C ILE A 924 -5.06 39.01 38.76
N ARG A 925 -3.94 39.33 38.08
CA ARG A 925 -2.62 39.39 38.72
C ARG A 925 -2.58 40.42 39.85
N GLN A 926 -3.11 41.62 39.59
CA GLN A 926 -3.16 42.69 40.58
C GLN A 926 -3.92 42.26 41.85
N TYR A 927 -5.11 41.67 41.70
CA TYR A 927 -5.90 41.24 42.86
C TYR A 927 -5.33 39.99 43.53
N ARG A 928 -4.65 39.11 42.80
CA ARG A 928 -3.94 37.96 43.39
C ARG A 928 -2.75 38.41 44.25
N GLU A 929 -2.07 39.48 43.87
CA GLU A 929 -0.99 40.08 44.66
C GLU A 929 -1.53 40.84 45.89
N SER A 930 -2.62 41.62 45.74
CA SER A 930 -3.15 42.45 46.84
C SER A 930 -4.08 41.71 47.80
N GLU A 931 -4.88 40.76 47.31
CA GLU A 931 -5.91 40.02 48.04
C GLU A 931 -5.88 38.52 47.69
N PRO A 932 -4.81 37.77 48.06
CA PRO A 932 -4.59 36.41 47.58
C PRO A 932 -5.72 35.42 47.91
N GLU A 933 -6.38 35.59 49.06
CA GLU A 933 -7.46 34.73 49.56
C GLU A 933 -8.85 35.09 49.01
N THR A 934 -8.99 36.23 48.31
CA THR A 934 -10.28 36.66 47.79
C THR A 934 -10.61 35.92 46.49
N PRO A 935 -11.78 35.29 46.37
CA PRO A 935 -12.20 34.68 45.12
C PRO A 935 -12.37 35.72 44.02
N LEU A 936 -11.97 35.37 42.79
CA LEU A 936 -12.15 36.19 41.60
C LEU A 936 -13.22 35.58 40.70
N ILE A 937 -14.07 36.44 40.14
CA ILE A 937 -15.12 36.07 39.20
C ILE A 937 -14.81 36.78 37.87
N LEU A 938 -14.39 36.00 36.88
CA LEU A 938 -14.13 36.49 35.53
C LEU A 938 -15.45 36.78 34.83
N ILE A 939 -15.62 38.00 34.33
CA ILE A 939 -16.80 38.43 33.59
C ILE A 939 -16.45 38.61 32.12
N ARG A 940 -17.12 37.85 31.25
CA ARG A 940 -16.84 37.80 29.80
C ARG A 940 -18.13 37.86 28.97
N PRO A 941 -18.11 38.32 27.71
CA PRO A 941 -19.26 38.19 26.81
C PRO A 941 -19.53 36.73 26.45
N ASP A 942 -18.49 35.95 26.16
CA ASP A 942 -18.48 34.52 25.86
C ASP A 942 -17.13 33.93 26.32
N SER A 943 -17.03 32.61 26.45
CA SER A 943 -15.74 31.95 26.71
C SER A 943 -15.17 31.39 25.41
N VAL A 944 -13.91 31.67 25.11
CA VAL A 944 -13.17 31.01 24.02
C VAL A 944 -12.16 30.02 24.59
N PRO A 945 -11.68 29.05 23.80
CA PRO A 945 -10.61 28.14 24.24
C PRO A 945 -9.36 28.84 24.77
N ASP A 946 -9.03 30.02 24.22
CA ASP A 946 -7.89 30.83 24.65
C ASP A 946 -8.02 31.35 26.10
N ASP A 947 -9.24 31.37 26.66
CA ASP A 947 -9.46 31.81 28.03
C ASP A 947 -9.06 30.76 29.07
N VAL A 948 -8.71 29.52 28.69
CA VAL A 948 -8.45 28.48 29.70
C VAL A 948 -7.30 28.86 30.63
N GLY A 949 -6.19 29.39 30.12
CA GLY A 949 -5.10 29.92 30.94
C GLY A 949 -5.56 30.93 31.99
N VAL A 950 -6.54 31.78 31.66
CA VAL A 950 -7.13 32.79 32.54
C VAL A 950 -8.14 32.15 33.51
N LEU A 951 -8.98 31.24 33.03
CA LEU A 951 -10.00 30.52 33.83
C LEU A 951 -9.38 29.70 34.98
N LEU A 952 -8.15 29.23 34.77
CA LEU A 952 -7.41 28.49 35.79
C LEU A 952 -7.02 29.38 36.98
N GLN A 953 -6.88 30.67 36.75
CA GLN A 953 -6.46 31.68 37.74
C GLN A 953 -7.61 32.26 38.55
N VAL A 954 -8.88 31.92 38.25
CA VAL A 954 -10.10 32.45 38.91
C VAL A 954 -10.96 31.35 39.51
N GLU A 955 -11.89 31.68 40.42
CA GLU A 955 -12.78 30.72 41.08
C GLU A 955 -14.15 30.64 40.41
N GLY A 956 -14.54 31.70 39.70
CA GLY A 956 -15.83 31.75 39.01
C GLY A 956 -15.79 32.40 37.62
N LEU A 957 -16.78 32.03 36.80
CA LEU A 957 -17.02 32.59 35.48
C LEU A 957 -18.48 33.04 35.35
N LEU A 958 -18.68 34.26 34.86
CA LEU A 958 -19.98 34.79 34.46
C LEU A 958 -19.93 35.21 32.99
N THR A 959 -20.77 34.63 32.14
CA THR A 959 -20.85 35.01 30.71
C THR A 959 -22.20 35.58 30.31
N THR A 960 -22.16 36.54 29.37
CA THR A 960 -23.38 37.11 28.77
C THR A 960 -24.09 36.12 27.84
N ARG A 961 -23.31 35.40 27.03
CA ARG A 961 -23.75 34.45 26.01
C ARG A 961 -23.35 33.03 26.39
N GLY A 962 -23.95 32.05 25.71
CA GLY A 962 -23.71 30.62 25.94
C GLY A 962 -24.94 29.86 26.41
N GLY A 963 -25.17 28.68 25.83
CA GLY A 963 -26.19 27.72 26.26
C GLY A 963 -25.67 26.72 27.31
N SER A 964 -26.53 25.79 27.69
CA SER A 964 -26.24 24.69 28.62
C SER A 964 -25.18 23.71 28.09
N THR A 965 -24.92 23.73 26.78
CA THR A 965 -23.89 22.93 26.08
C THR A 965 -22.73 23.76 25.53
N SER A 966 -22.60 25.04 25.92
CA SER A 966 -21.50 25.90 25.45
C SER A 966 -20.13 25.47 25.97
N HIS A 967 -19.06 25.98 25.36
CA HIS A 967 -17.68 25.73 25.79
C HIS A 967 -17.49 25.98 27.29
N ALA A 968 -17.94 27.13 27.81
CA ALA A 968 -17.94 27.41 29.25
C ALA A 968 -18.71 26.36 30.05
N ALA A 969 -19.91 25.98 29.60
CA ALA A 969 -20.76 25.03 30.31
C ALA A 969 -20.15 23.63 30.43
N VAL A 970 -19.29 23.25 29.48
CA VAL A 970 -18.57 21.97 29.48
C VAL A 970 -17.25 22.06 30.26
N THR A 971 -16.50 23.14 30.09
CA THR A 971 -15.14 23.29 30.64
C THR A 971 -15.16 23.60 32.14
N ILE A 972 -16.07 24.46 32.60
CA ILE A 972 -16.15 24.88 34.00
C ILE A 972 -16.35 23.72 34.99
N PRO A 973 -17.28 22.75 34.74
CA PRO A 973 -17.39 21.56 35.58
C PRO A 973 -16.11 20.74 35.66
N GLN A 974 -15.36 20.61 34.56
CA GLN A 974 -14.11 19.83 34.53
C GLN A 974 -12.99 20.50 35.33
N LEU A 975 -12.96 21.83 35.32
CA LEU A 975 -12.04 22.64 36.11
C LEU A 975 -12.48 22.82 37.58
N LYS A 976 -13.63 22.26 37.98
CA LYS A 976 -14.23 22.39 39.32
C LYS A 976 -14.40 23.85 39.77
N LYS A 977 -14.80 24.73 38.85
CA LYS A 977 -15.05 26.17 39.10
C LYS A 977 -16.56 26.46 39.21
N VAL A 978 -16.93 27.63 39.72
CA VAL A 978 -18.34 28.07 39.77
C VAL A 978 -18.69 28.82 38.48
N GLY A 979 -19.79 28.47 37.81
CA GLY A 979 -20.12 29.07 36.52
C GLY A 979 -21.59 29.38 36.34
N VAL A 980 -21.86 30.58 35.82
CA VAL A 980 -23.16 30.98 35.28
C VAL A 980 -22.95 31.50 33.86
N VAL A 981 -23.66 30.92 32.89
CA VAL A 981 -23.55 31.29 31.47
C VAL A 981 -24.86 31.86 30.94
N GLY A 982 -24.81 32.59 29.82
CA GLY A 982 -26.02 33.05 29.15
C GLY A 982 -26.83 34.07 29.95
N PHE A 983 -26.19 34.89 30.79
CA PHE A 983 -26.85 35.96 31.52
C PHE A 983 -27.12 37.15 30.59
N THR A 984 -28.20 37.08 29.80
CA THR A 984 -28.48 37.98 28.67
C THR A 984 -28.69 39.44 29.04
N LYS A 985 -28.95 39.74 30.32
CA LYS A 985 -29.07 41.12 30.83
C LYS A 985 -27.73 41.84 30.97
N LEU A 986 -26.62 41.08 30.92
CA LEU A 986 -25.26 41.60 31.04
C LEU A 986 -24.81 42.21 29.71
N SER A 987 -24.16 43.37 29.77
CA SER A 987 -23.39 43.92 28.65
C SER A 987 -21.96 44.16 29.13
N VAL A 988 -21.00 43.46 28.53
CA VAL A 988 -19.59 43.48 28.94
C VAL A 988 -18.79 44.40 28.02
N TYR A 989 -18.01 45.31 28.62
CA TYR A 989 -17.08 46.20 27.93
C TYR A 989 -15.66 45.88 28.38
N GLU A 990 -15.13 44.75 27.90
CA GLU A 990 -13.84 44.18 28.36
C GLU A 990 -12.69 45.18 28.30
N THR A 991 -12.54 45.88 27.17
CA THR A 991 -11.47 46.87 26.95
C THR A 991 -11.56 48.07 27.89
N LYS A 992 -12.71 48.28 28.55
CA LYS A 992 -12.95 49.37 29.49
C LYS A 992 -13.02 48.90 30.96
N GLY A 993 -12.91 47.59 31.23
CA GLY A 993 -12.89 47.03 32.60
C GLY A 993 -14.21 47.18 33.36
N TYR A 994 -15.36 47.16 32.68
CA TYR A 994 -16.67 47.18 33.34
C TYR A 994 -17.75 46.43 32.57
N SER A 995 -18.84 46.10 33.28
CA SER A 995 -20.07 45.59 32.68
C SER A 995 -21.29 46.34 33.21
N THR A 996 -22.41 46.24 32.50
CA THR A 996 -23.69 46.83 32.91
C THR A 996 -24.81 45.80 32.92
N VAL A 997 -25.69 45.88 33.91
CA VAL A 997 -26.89 45.04 34.04
C VAL A 997 -28.09 45.94 34.33
N ASP A 998 -29.08 45.99 33.44
CA ASP A 998 -30.31 46.81 33.58
C ASP A 998 -30.03 48.27 34.04
N GLY A 999 -28.94 48.88 33.54
CA GLY A 999 -28.52 50.26 33.86
C GLY A 999 -27.58 50.41 35.07
N GLN A 1000 -27.34 49.36 35.85
CA GLN A 1000 -26.33 49.36 36.92
C GLN A 1000 -24.95 48.99 36.37
N THR A 1001 -23.89 49.68 36.83
CA THR A 1001 -22.50 49.43 36.39
C THR A 1001 -21.76 48.59 37.42
N ILE A 1002 -21.08 47.53 36.98
CA ILE A 1002 -20.18 46.68 37.77
C ILE A 1002 -18.76 46.95 37.29
N ARG A 1003 -17.95 47.59 38.13
CA ARG A 1003 -16.55 47.91 37.80
C ARG A 1003 -15.60 46.77 38.21
N GLY A 1004 -14.44 46.70 37.56
CA GLY A 1004 -13.34 45.84 38.00
C GLY A 1004 -13.05 46.05 39.50
N GLY A 1005 -12.97 44.94 40.25
CA GLY A 1005 -12.79 44.94 41.70
C GLY A 1005 -14.04 45.07 42.55
N GLU A 1006 -15.23 45.32 41.99
CA GLU A 1006 -16.46 45.29 42.81
C GLU A 1006 -16.84 43.85 43.17
N PHE A 1007 -17.50 43.67 44.32
CA PHE A 1007 -17.98 42.34 44.71
C PHE A 1007 -19.23 41.97 43.93
N ILE A 1008 -19.22 40.75 43.40
CA ILE A 1008 -20.35 40.10 42.78
C ILE A 1008 -20.49 38.69 43.37
N SER A 1009 -21.73 38.22 43.44
CA SER A 1009 -22.07 36.89 43.96
C SER A 1009 -22.81 36.10 42.89
N ILE A 1010 -22.34 34.90 42.59
CA ILE A 1010 -22.97 33.99 41.62
C ILE A 1010 -23.29 32.65 42.29
N ASP A 1011 -24.41 32.05 41.89
CA ASP A 1011 -24.76 30.67 42.24
C ASP A 1011 -24.76 29.80 40.99
N GLY A 1012 -23.75 28.93 40.90
CA GLY A 1012 -23.57 28.03 39.77
C GLY A 1012 -24.59 26.90 39.65
N TRP A 1013 -25.45 26.70 40.66
CA TRP A 1013 -26.52 25.70 40.64
C TRP A 1013 -27.83 26.28 40.12
N SER A 1014 -28.30 27.36 40.75
CA SER A 1014 -29.55 28.04 40.36
C SER A 1014 -29.38 28.94 39.12
N GLY A 1015 -28.16 29.41 38.85
CA GLY A 1015 -27.89 30.43 37.84
C GLY A 1015 -28.11 31.86 38.31
N ALA A 1016 -28.39 32.08 39.60
CA ALA A 1016 -28.66 33.40 40.15
C ALA A 1016 -27.40 34.27 40.25
N VAL A 1017 -27.54 35.56 39.94
CA VAL A 1017 -26.48 36.57 40.01
C VAL A 1017 -26.94 37.70 40.91
N TYR A 1018 -26.12 38.06 41.90
CA TYR A 1018 -26.40 39.05 42.93
C TYR A 1018 -25.32 40.12 42.97
N GLN A 1019 -25.73 41.36 43.25
CA GLN A 1019 -24.83 42.47 43.48
C GLN A 1019 -24.23 42.42 44.90
N GLY A 1020 -22.94 42.72 45.03
CA GLY A 1020 -22.26 42.80 46.32
C GLY A 1020 -21.78 41.45 46.86
N ARG A 1021 -21.33 41.45 48.11
CA ARG A 1021 -20.83 40.27 48.81
C ARG A 1021 -21.89 39.71 49.75
N HIS A 1022 -22.20 38.42 49.60
CA HIS A 1022 -23.16 37.71 50.45
C HIS A 1022 -22.53 36.52 51.18
N ASP A 1023 -23.03 36.24 52.38
CA ASP A 1023 -22.61 35.11 53.20
C ASP A 1023 -23.18 33.80 52.69
N ARG A 1024 -22.40 32.73 52.86
CA ARG A 1024 -22.75 31.36 52.44
C ARG A 1024 -22.83 30.40 53.63
N GLU A 1025 -23.62 29.35 53.48
CA GLU A 1025 -23.71 28.22 54.40
C GLU A 1025 -23.61 26.89 53.65
N ALA A 1026 -23.25 25.83 54.36
CA ALA A 1026 -23.17 24.49 53.79
C ALA A 1026 -24.50 23.76 53.98
N GLN A 1027 -25.15 23.34 52.91
CA GLN A 1027 -26.37 22.54 53.00
C GLN A 1027 -26.02 21.07 53.22
N GLU A 1028 -26.57 20.44 54.26
CA GLU A 1028 -26.51 18.99 54.44
C GLU A 1028 -27.61 18.33 53.61
N ALA A 1029 -27.23 17.63 52.54
CA ALA A 1029 -28.13 16.71 51.85
C ALA A 1029 -28.11 15.36 52.58
N ASN A 1030 -29.29 14.79 52.83
CA ASN A 1030 -29.47 13.46 53.41
C ASN A 1030 -28.59 12.43 52.69
N ARG A 1031 -27.53 11.96 53.36
CA ARG A 1031 -26.73 10.82 52.91
C ARG A 1031 -27.55 9.55 53.09
N VAL A 1032 -27.83 8.85 51.99
CA VAL A 1032 -27.86 7.39 52.03
C VAL A 1032 -26.44 6.94 51.70
N THR A 1033 -25.69 6.56 52.72
CA THR A 1033 -24.41 5.85 52.58
C THR A 1033 -24.70 4.42 52.13
N LEU A 1034 -24.01 3.99 51.06
CA LEU A 1034 -23.76 2.58 50.76
C LEU A 1034 -22.33 2.24 51.21
#